data_AF-A0A3C1X1I4-F1
#
_entry.id   AF-A0A3C1X1I4-F1
#
_cell.length_a   1.000
_cell.length_b   1.000
_cell.length_c   1.000
_cell.angle_alpha   90.00
_cell.angle_beta   90.00
_cell.angle_gamma   90.00
#
_symmetry.space_group_name_H-M   'P 1'
#
loop_
_entity.id
_entity.type
_entity.pdbx_description
1 polymer ?
#
loop_
_entity_poly.entity_id
_entity_poly.type
_entity_poly.pdbx_seq_one_letter_code
_entity_poly.pdbx_strand_id
1 'polypeptide(L)'
;MACAVIEIPEFTESALNPRLCFPFSGNPVDLGTLAMLGSRGRQQQQQRVSAQHVCAPEASGRTTYERWAMLRKLQGFRKLALSAALACAAVQVQAQDAGPQPEYPPFAKVLEGFEKVVTKANINPMYTLYTRAKDGQMYAELPRDFQMRKYFIATTVASGEEYAGLQAGDLYVYWRRYDRHLALIAPNIEYRAQGDREAESSVKRLFTDRVLMEVPIITMGPNGGPVIDMDSMLLNPDPRFNIGPAPFNPSLTQRGIFSIRTAKAFENNVEVAFEVPSAQDGGLKILHFSISNIPDNTGYQPRPADSRVGFFTTSYSDLAKYDDRETRIRYINRWHLEKADPRLQVSPPKNPLVFYIEHTTPIRYRRWVRDGILAWNAAFEKVGITNAIEVYYQDAASGAHMDKDPEDVQYNFVRWLNNDIGTAIGPSRVHPLTGQILDADIVLTDGWIRHYKKQFTETLPKIAMEGYGPDTLAWLADHPEWDPRVRLAPPALRGQVQRQIAKNALLPYAGHPLFSADSSILGDQEYDGLNRPSQVNGLCMAADGLAMEVAMARMTFDILGGLSQDPPAAPAPAAGEKKPEAPKEQMLDGMPESFVGPLMAHLVAHEVGHTLGLRHNFKASSVYTLAQINSEEVKGKKQLAGSVMDYIGTNVRLDSGTVQGDYCMTGVGPYDMWAIEYGYTFGDTKPILARVAEPELVFATDEDTGGPDPLARRYDFSKNPLDFANEQMKLVNHHRGKLLSDFIKDGDSWDRIRYGYEMILSLQTRSLSMMSIWVGGAHVNRDKKGDPNGRRPIEVVPAETQRAALNFVLQNAFRDEAFGLTPELTTAMGLDKWYDNEGSMSEESTWPIHDRIMGIQSSIMTSLLNPTTLRRVYDNEFRTPADADSLTLPELLQTITAAVWSELDVKAEGQYTARKPLITSLRRNLQREQLERLIDLTLPGRSQGPAGKVISSLAGQQLRAIVQKIEAAQQAAADKHDPYTAAHLQQARDRITKALDADYILNPGSGGGSGRESFLFGRETEVSEP
;
A
#
# COMPACT_ATOMS: atom_id res chain seq x y z
N MET A 1 3.65 -38.19 -53.79
CA MET A 1 4.21 -39.50 -54.22
C MET A 1 3.61 -40.53 -53.27
N ALA A 2 2.66 -41.37 -53.73
CA ALA A 2 1.69 -42.14 -52.92
C ALA A 2 0.73 -41.23 -52.06
N CYS A 3 -0.60 -41.39 -51.95
CA CYS A 3 -1.56 -42.54 -51.89
C CYS A 3 -1.67 -43.16 -50.47
N ALA A 4 -2.86 -43.43 -49.89
CA ALA A 4 -4.28 -43.35 -50.32
C ALA A 4 -5.17 -42.90 -49.12
N VAL A 5 -6.36 -42.25 -49.19
CA VAL A 5 -7.69 -42.47 -49.85
C VAL A 5 -8.56 -43.56 -49.17
N ILE A 6 -9.91 -43.43 -49.24
CA ILE A 6 -11.02 -44.28 -48.70
C ILE A 6 -11.44 -43.93 -47.24
N GLU A 7 -12.72 -43.73 -46.84
CA GLU A 7 -14.00 -43.35 -47.52
C GLU A 7 -15.11 -42.93 -46.49
N ILE A 8 -16.37 -42.68 -46.91
CA ILE A 8 -17.58 -42.42 -46.07
C ILE A 8 -18.80 -43.12 -46.72
N PRO A 9 -19.78 -43.70 -45.98
CA PRO A 9 -21.19 -43.28 -46.19
C PRO A 9 -22.19 -43.41 -44.99
N GLU A 10 -23.04 -42.37 -44.86
CA GLU A 10 -24.52 -42.38 -44.67
C GLU A 10 -25.27 -42.93 -43.41
N PHE A 11 -26.55 -42.51 -43.32
CA PHE A 11 -27.51 -42.58 -42.19
C PHE A 11 -28.37 -43.87 -42.15
N THR A 12 -28.94 -44.24 -40.97
CA THR A 12 -30.42 -44.15 -40.67
C THR A 12 -30.89 -44.71 -39.30
N GLU A 13 -31.92 -44.04 -38.75
CA GLU A 13 -33.03 -44.42 -37.84
C GLU A 13 -32.96 -45.49 -36.68
N SER A 14 -33.17 -44.98 -35.44
CA SER A 14 -34.10 -45.51 -34.41
C SER A 14 -33.74 -46.84 -33.65
N ALA A 15 -34.22 -47.15 -32.44
CA ALA A 15 -35.13 -46.47 -31.48
C ALA A 15 -34.96 -46.99 -30.01
N LEU A 16 -35.79 -46.46 -29.09
CA LEU A 16 -36.15 -46.98 -27.74
C LEU A 16 -35.20 -46.80 -26.53
N ASN A 17 -35.42 -45.66 -25.85
CA ASN A 17 -35.10 -45.34 -24.45
C ASN A 17 -36.02 -46.09 -23.46
N PRO A 18 -35.57 -46.45 -22.24
CA PRO A 18 -36.13 -45.78 -21.03
C PRO A 18 -35.07 -45.54 -19.92
N ARG A 19 -35.18 -44.61 -18.94
CA ARG A 19 -36.09 -43.50 -18.51
C ARG A 19 -35.41 -42.85 -17.25
N LEU A 20 -35.74 -41.73 -16.59
CA LEU A 20 -36.71 -40.60 -16.54
C LEU A 20 -35.93 -39.42 -15.85
N CYS A 21 -36.33 -38.16 -15.73
CA CYS A 21 -37.02 -37.17 -16.58
C CYS A 21 -36.80 -35.78 -15.91
N PHE A 22 -36.20 -34.80 -16.60
CA PHE A 22 -36.82 -33.66 -17.30
C PHE A 22 -37.38 -32.50 -16.41
N PRO A 23 -37.03 -31.22 -16.71
CA PRO A 23 -37.54 -30.01 -16.01
C PRO A 23 -38.64 -29.28 -16.82
N PHE A 24 -39.10 -28.10 -16.36
CA PHE A 24 -39.05 -26.82 -17.12
C PHE A 24 -39.63 -25.61 -16.34
N SER A 25 -39.53 -24.41 -16.92
CA SER A 25 -39.86 -23.08 -16.38
C SER A 25 -41.23 -22.52 -16.82
N GLY A 26 -41.83 -21.59 -16.07
CA GLY A 26 -42.91 -20.74 -16.60
C GLY A 26 -43.63 -19.78 -15.61
N ASN A 27 -43.55 -18.48 -15.89
CA ASN A 27 -44.59 -17.46 -15.64
C ASN A 27 -45.33 -17.22 -17.00
N PRO A 28 -46.51 -16.53 -17.14
CA PRO A 28 -47.00 -15.39 -16.33
C PRO A 28 -48.55 -15.18 -16.21
N VAL A 29 -48.97 -13.99 -15.73
CA VAL A 29 -50.28 -13.26 -15.89
C VAL A 29 -51.57 -13.74 -15.17
N ASP A 30 -51.88 -13.06 -14.06
CA ASP A 30 -53.07 -12.20 -13.75
C ASP A 30 -54.57 -12.62 -13.98
N LEU A 31 -55.48 -11.88 -13.29
CA LEU A 31 -56.95 -11.90 -13.24
C LEU A 31 -57.62 -13.01 -12.37
N GLY A 32 -58.57 -12.74 -11.46
CA GLY A 32 -59.01 -11.44 -10.91
C GLY A 32 -60.36 -11.45 -10.13
N THR A 33 -60.58 -10.38 -9.33
CA THR A 33 -61.86 -9.79 -8.83
C THR A 33 -62.69 -10.40 -7.66
N LEU A 34 -63.21 -9.45 -6.83
CA LEU A 34 -64.46 -9.48 -6.00
C LEU A 34 -64.48 -10.41 -4.76
N ALA A 35 -65.04 -10.06 -3.58
CA ALA A 35 -65.61 -8.83 -2.97
C ALA A 35 -65.76 -9.07 -1.42
N MET A 36 -66.26 -8.22 -0.50
CA MET A 36 -66.67 -6.80 -0.37
C MET A 36 -66.84 -6.47 1.15
N LEU A 37 -66.99 -5.17 1.54
CA LEU A 37 -67.44 -4.65 2.86
C LEU A 37 -66.53 -4.95 4.09
N GLY A 38 -66.36 -4.09 5.10
CA GLY A 38 -66.70 -2.67 5.33
C GLY A 38 -66.25 -2.30 6.77
N SER A 39 -65.35 -1.33 7.04
CA SER A 39 -65.37 0.12 6.84
C SER A 39 -65.85 0.95 8.05
N ARG A 40 -64.89 1.61 8.74
CA ARG A 40 -65.04 2.77 9.68
C ARG A 40 -65.77 2.52 11.03
N GLY A 41 -65.35 3.08 12.18
CA GLY A 41 -64.07 3.71 12.56
C GLY A 41 -64.17 4.95 13.48
N ARG A 42 -63.17 5.13 14.38
CA ARG A 42 -62.89 6.34 15.21
C ARG A 42 -63.95 6.64 16.31
N GLN A 43 -63.68 7.40 17.39
CA GLN A 43 -62.51 8.21 17.80
C GLN A 43 -62.47 8.39 19.35
N GLN A 44 -61.43 9.09 19.86
CA GLN A 44 -61.39 9.85 21.14
C GLN A 44 -61.33 9.06 22.48
N GLN A 45 -60.63 9.52 23.54
CA GLN A 45 -59.48 10.46 23.63
C GLN A 45 -58.76 10.38 25.00
N GLN A 46 -57.55 10.96 25.06
CA GLN A 46 -56.90 11.61 26.23
C GLN A 46 -56.38 10.82 27.48
N GLN A 47 -55.04 10.87 27.61
CA GLN A 47 -54.26 11.45 28.73
C GLN A 47 -53.96 10.71 30.07
N ARG A 48 -52.63 10.52 30.28
CA ARG A 48 -51.77 11.03 31.38
C ARG A 48 -51.58 10.31 32.75
N VAL A 49 -50.29 9.97 32.99
CA VAL A 49 -49.40 10.43 34.10
C VAL A 49 -49.26 9.62 35.42
N SER A 50 -48.00 9.57 35.90
CA SER A 50 -47.44 9.14 37.20
C SER A 50 -47.63 7.66 37.60
N ALA A 51 -46.63 6.88 38.06
CA ALA A 51 -45.34 7.10 38.75
C ALA A 51 -45.41 7.21 40.30
N GLN A 52 -44.29 6.84 40.96
CA GLN A 52 -44.12 6.65 42.42
C GLN A 52 -44.84 5.38 42.96
N HIS A 53 -44.23 4.55 43.79
CA HIS A 53 -43.67 4.93 45.08
C HIS A 53 -42.21 4.50 45.36
N VAL A 54 -41.58 5.26 46.24
CA VAL A 54 -40.23 5.10 46.77
C VAL A 54 -40.32 5.17 48.29
N CYS A 55 -39.64 4.26 49.01
CA CYS A 55 -38.83 4.58 50.22
C CYS A 55 -38.19 3.33 50.83
N ALA A 56 -37.07 3.56 51.51
CA ALA A 56 -36.40 2.64 52.44
C ALA A 56 -36.75 3.14 53.90
N PRO A 57 -35.93 3.04 54.97
CA PRO A 57 -34.58 2.46 55.17
C PRO A 57 -34.46 1.63 56.48
N GLU A 58 -33.23 1.53 57.00
CA GLU A 58 -32.84 1.26 58.40
C GLU A 58 -32.88 -0.19 58.94
N ALA A 59 -32.01 -0.60 59.89
CA ALA A 59 -30.68 -0.06 60.25
C ALA A 59 -29.90 -1.06 61.15
N SER A 60 -28.56 -1.02 61.06
CA SER A 60 -27.59 -1.54 62.05
C SER A 60 -27.60 -3.06 62.32
N GLY A 61 -26.44 -3.61 62.75
CA GLY A 61 -26.32 -5.02 63.11
C GLY A 61 -25.34 -5.24 64.26
N ARG A 62 -25.41 -6.41 64.91
CA ARG A 62 -24.44 -6.91 65.91
C ARG A 62 -24.63 -8.43 66.18
N THR A 63 -23.50 -9.15 66.22
CA THR A 63 -23.08 -10.20 67.19
C THR A 63 -24.13 -11.05 67.96
N THR A 64 -23.98 -12.36 68.24
CA THR A 64 -22.98 -13.42 67.92
C THR A 64 -23.47 -14.78 68.48
N TYR A 65 -23.06 -15.90 67.86
CA TYR A 65 -22.76 -17.24 68.44
C TYR A 65 -23.67 -17.94 69.50
N GLU A 66 -24.17 -19.11 69.06
CA GLU A 66 -24.06 -20.44 69.73
C GLU A 66 -25.06 -20.90 70.85
N ARG A 67 -25.37 -22.21 70.80
CA ARG A 67 -25.92 -23.12 71.84
C ARG A 67 -27.45 -23.17 72.07
N TRP A 68 -28.07 -24.34 72.30
CA TRP A 68 -27.66 -25.76 72.13
C TRP A 68 -28.92 -26.68 72.08
N ALA A 69 -28.70 -28.01 72.15
CA ALA A 69 -29.68 -29.07 72.45
C ALA A 69 -30.61 -29.50 71.30
N MET A 70 -31.10 -30.74 71.15
CA MET A 70 -30.91 -32.12 71.68
C MET A 70 -32.19 -32.89 71.24
N LEU A 71 -32.31 -34.21 71.17
CA LEU A 71 -31.44 -35.37 70.88
C LEU A 71 -32.38 -36.62 70.89
N ARG A 72 -31.81 -37.80 70.59
CA ARG A 72 -32.21 -39.19 70.96
C ARG A 72 -32.64 -40.06 69.75
N LYS A 73 -31.85 -41.07 69.31
CA LYS A 73 -31.22 -42.27 69.95
C LYS A 73 -32.19 -43.48 69.96
N LEU A 74 -31.81 -44.76 69.82
CA LEU A 74 -30.58 -45.53 69.44
C LEU A 74 -31.07 -46.99 69.08
N GLN A 75 -30.34 -48.10 68.92
CA GLN A 75 -28.94 -48.48 69.23
C GLN A 75 -28.42 -49.65 68.36
N GLY A 76 -27.11 -49.67 68.07
CA GLY A 76 -26.36 -50.94 67.91
C GLY A 76 -25.22 -50.92 66.87
N PHE A 77 -24.01 -51.41 67.16
CA PHE A 77 -23.37 -51.64 68.47
C PHE A 77 -21.82 -51.61 68.29
N ARG A 78 -21.07 -51.10 69.27
CA ARG A 78 -19.59 -51.05 69.23
C ARG A 78 -18.94 -52.20 70.03
N LYS A 79 -18.24 -53.11 69.34
CA LYS A 79 -17.05 -53.88 69.73
C LYS A 79 -16.28 -54.16 68.43
N LEU A 80 -14.95 -54.25 68.34
CA LEU A 80 -13.89 -54.36 69.35
C LEU A 80 -12.66 -53.54 68.88
N ALA A 81 -11.92 -52.88 69.77
CA ALA A 81 -10.73 -52.09 69.40
C ALA A 81 -9.73 -51.95 70.57
N LEU A 82 -9.05 -53.04 70.96
CA LEU A 82 -7.99 -52.98 71.99
C LEU A 82 -6.99 -54.16 71.93
N SER A 83 -6.49 -54.53 70.74
CA SER A 83 -5.54 -55.65 70.61
C SER A 83 -4.70 -55.62 69.31
N ALA A 84 -4.02 -54.49 69.04
CA ALA A 84 -3.13 -54.35 67.88
C ALA A 84 -1.92 -53.41 68.11
N ALA A 85 -1.65 -53.02 69.36
CA ALA A 85 -0.65 -52.00 69.72
C ALA A 85 0.48 -52.56 70.60
N LEU A 86 1.02 -53.75 70.24
CA LEU A 86 2.21 -54.35 70.85
C LEU A 86 2.79 -55.46 69.95
N ALA A 87 3.10 -55.13 68.70
CA ALA A 87 3.76 -56.02 67.74
C ALA A 87 4.85 -55.31 66.90
N CYS A 88 5.42 -54.22 67.42
CA CYS A 88 6.55 -53.53 66.80
C CYS A 88 7.87 -54.25 67.14
N ALA A 89 8.12 -55.40 66.50
CA ALA A 89 9.41 -56.07 66.51
C ALA A 89 9.61 -56.92 65.24
N ALA A 90 10.83 -56.91 64.70
CA ALA A 90 11.33 -57.87 63.71
C ALA A 90 10.60 -57.97 62.35
N VAL A 91 10.37 -56.83 61.67
CA VAL A 91 10.58 -56.75 60.21
C VAL A 91 11.45 -55.52 59.91
N GLN A 92 12.77 -55.73 59.94
CA GLN A 92 13.73 -54.93 59.19
C GLN A 92 14.17 -55.74 57.96
N VAL A 93 14.84 -55.09 57.01
CA VAL A 93 15.19 -55.62 55.67
C VAL A 93 13.93 -55.71 54.78
N GLN A 94 13.80 -55.01 53.65
CA GLN A 94 14.80 -54.26 52.90
C GLN A 94 14.20 -52.99 52.25
N ALA A 95 14.28 -51.85 52.93
CA ALA A 95 14.25 -50.57 52.24
C ALA A 95 15.64 -50.36 51.63
N GLN A 96 15.79 -50.59 50.33
CA GLN A 96 16.94 -50.05 49.60
C GLN A 96 16.80 -48.52 49.53
N ASP A 97 17.91 -47.80 49.60
CA ASP A 97 17.94 -46.36 49.34
C ASP A 97 17.56 -46.08 47.88
N ALA A 98 16.25 -45.91 47.64
CA ALA A 98 15.75 -45.19 46.50
C ALA A 98 16.15 -43.72 46.67
N GLY A 99 17.38 -43.40 46.25
CA GLY A 99 17.87 -42.02 46.16
C GLY A 99 16.88 -41.13 45.38
N PRO A 100 16.96 -39.80 45.55
CA PRO A 100 15.98 -38.88 45.00
C PRO A 100 15.74 -39.15 43.52
N GLN A 101 14.47 -39.46 43.17
CA GLN A 101 14.06 -39.67 41.79
C GLN A 101 14.51 -38.47 40.94
N PRO A 102 15.19 -38.67 39.80
CA PRO A 102 15.73 -37.58 39.02
C PRO A 102 14.61 -36.63 38.59
N GLU A 103 14.87 -35.32 38.70
CA GLU A 103 13.89 -34.26 38.44
C GLU A 103 13.24 -34.41 37.05
N TYR A 104 14.03 -34.87 36.08
CA TYR A 104 13.64 -35.12 34.70
C TYR A 104 13.93 -36.57 34.27
N PRO A 105 13.23 -37.08 33.24
CA PRO A 105 13.60 -38.33 32.57
C PRO A 105 15.04 -38.28 32.01
N PRO A 106 15.79 -39.40 31.99
CA PRO A 106 17.16 -39.43 31.48
C PRO A 106 17.25 -39.01 30.01
N PHE A 107 18.19 -38.11 29.69
CA PHE A 107 18.39 -37.56 28.35
C PHE A 107 18.39 -38.61 27.23
N ALA A 108 19.19 -39.68 27.38
CA ALA A 108 19.32 -40.74 26.38
C ALA A 108 18.02 -41.55 26.13
N LYS A 109 17.03 -41.47 27.03
CA LYS A 109 15.69 -42.06 26.85
C LYS A 109 14.71 -41.09 26.20
N VAL A 110 14.86 -39.79 26.42
CA VAL A 110 14.03 -38.76 25.77
C VAL A 110 14.43 -38.58 24.30
N LEU A 111 15.73 -38.69 24.01
CA LEU A 111 16.29 -38.62 22.66
C LEU A 111 16.33 -39.99 21.96
N GLU A 112 15.55 -40.98 22.40
CA GLU A 112 15.51 -42.31 21.78
C GLU A 112 14.96 -42.22 20.34
N GLY A 113 15.80 -42.58 19.36
CA GLY A 113 15.48 -42.50 17.94
C GLY A 113 15.60 -41.09 17.34
N PHE A 114 16.12 -40.09 18.06
CA PHE A 114 16.54 -38.81 17.49
C PHE A 114 17.98 -38.86 16.99
N GLU A 115 18.27 -38.10 15.96
CA GLU A 115 19.62 -37.83 15.46
C GLU A 115 20.04 -36.40 15.83
N LYS A 116 21.30 -36.20 16.23
CA LYS A 116 21.85 -34.86 16.47
C LYS A 116 22.14 -34.17 15.14
N VAL A 117 21.64 -32.96 14.96
CA VAL A 117 21.95 -32.12 13.80
C VAL A 117 23.43 -31.72 13.83
N VAL A 118 24.12 -31.89 12.71
CA VAL A 118 25.52 -31.49 12.52
C VAL A 118 25.66 -30.67 11.25
N THR A 119 25.58 -29.34 11.39
CA THR A 119 25.65 -28.39 10.26
C THR A 119 27.09 -28.16 9.79
N LYS A 120 28.05 -28.19 10.70
CA LYS A 120 29.48 -28.05 10.41
C LYS A 120 30.29 -28.89 11.40
N ALA A 121 31.42 -29.44 10.96
CA ALA A 121 32.33 -30.13 11.86
C ALA A 121 33.01 -29.15 12.83
N ASN A 122 33.22 -29.59 14.08
CA ASN A 122 34.02 -28.91 15.11
C ASN A 122 33.57 -27.50 15.55
N ILE A 123 32.29 -27.13 15.36
CA ILE A 123 31.68 -25.94 15.96
C ILE A 123 31.00 -26.26 17.30
N ASN A 124 30.81 -25.25 18.15
CA ASN A 124 29.96 -25.35 19.33
C ASN A 124 28.66 -24.56 19.11
N PRO A 125 27.54 -25.22 18.72
CA PRO A 125 26.33 -24.52 18.30
C PRO A 125 25.60 -23.84 19.47
N MET A 126 24.89 -22.75 19.16
CA MET A 126 24.11 -21.96 20.13
C MET A 126 23.06 -22.82 20.84
N TYR A 127 22.19 -23.47 20.06
CA TYR A 127 21.32 -24.55 20.54
C TYR A 127 21.82 -25.85 19.88
N THR A 128 21.87 -26.97 20.62
CA THR A 128 22.03 -28.27 19.95
C THR A 128 20.66 -28.78 19.51
N LEU A 129 20.42 -28.80 18.20
CA LEU A 129 19.20 -29.36 17.61
C LEU A 129 19.29 -30.90 17.48
N TYR A 130 18.14 -31.54 17.63
CA TYR A 130 17.93 -32.98 17.44
C TYR A 130 16.63 -33.19 16.66
N THR A 131 16.65 -34.05 15.64
CA THR A 131 15.49 -34.31 14.78
C THR A 131 15.16 -35.80 14.70
N ARG A 132 13.91 -36.14 14.39
CA ARG A 132 13.45 -37.53 14.32
C ARG A 132 12.72 -37.84 13.01
N ALA A 133 13.37 -38.59 12.13
CA ALA A 133 12.90 -38.83 10.77
C ALA A 133 11.56 -39.60 10.65
N LYS A 134 11.12 -40.32 11.69
CA LYS A 134 9.90 -41.16 11.64
C LYS A 134 8.59 -40.37 11.67
N ASP A 135 8.62 -39.16 12.23
CA ASP A 135 7.45 -38.32 12.52
C ASP A 135 7.74 -36.81 12.48
N GLY A 136 8.96 -36.41 12.13
CA GLY A 136 9.32 -35.02 11.90
C GLY A 136 9.51 -34.17 13.17
N GLN A 137 9.60 -34.78 14.36
CA GLN A 137 9.73 -34.01 15.61
C GLN A 137 11.13 -33.37 15.75
N MET A 138 11.20 -32.10 16.21
CA MET A 138 12.44 -31.42 16.55
C MET A 138 12.53 -31.02 18.04
N TYR A 139 13.66 -31.34 18.68
CA TYR A 139 14.03 -30.85 20.01
C TYR A 139 15.27 -29.97 19.95
N ALA A 140 15.41 -29.04 20.91
CA ALA A 140 16.59 -28.21 21.07
C ALA A 140 17.09 -28.20 22.52
N GLU A 141 18.40 -28.44 22.72
CA GLU A 141 19.09 -28.10 23.97
C GLU A 141 19.57 -26.64 23.91
N LEU A 142 19.06 -25.80 24.81
CA LEU A 142 19.49 -24.41 24.99
C LEU A 142 20.90 -24.36 25.65
N PRO A 143 21.67 -23.28 25.51
CA PRO A 143 22.97 -23.20 26.16
C PRO A 143 22.80 -23.02 27.68
N ARG A 144 23.76 -23.48 28.48
CA ARG A 144 23.65 -23.47 29.96
C ARG A 144 23.42 -22.08 30.58
N ASP A 145 23.82 -21.03 29.88
CA ASP A 145 23.71 -19.61 30.25
C ASP A 145 22.48 -18.89 29.64
N PHE A 146 21.52 -19.62 29.04
CA PHE A 146 20.35 -19.08 28.33
C PHE A 146 19.55 -17.97 29.05
N GLN A 147 19.48 -17.98 30.38
CA GLN A 147 18.77 -16.95 31.16
C GLN A 147 19.52 -15.61 31.27
N MET A 148 20.78 -15.57 30.84
CA MET A 148 21.60 -14.34 30.73
C MET A 148 21.69 -13.82 29.30
N ARG A 149 20.97 -14.45 28.35
CA ARG A 149 21.00 -14.12 26.93
C ARG A 149 19.67 -13.52 26.47
N LYS A 150 19.74 -12.72 25.41
CA LYS A 150 18.60 -12.24 24.65
C LYS A 150 18.73 -12.74 23.22
N TYR A 151 17.59 -13.04 22.63
CA TYR A 151 17.47 -13.65 21.33
C TYR A 151 16.63 -12.77 20.42
N PHE A 152 16.98 -12.76 19.15
CA PHE A 152 16.07 -12.40 18.08
C PHE A 152 15.41 -13.68 17.57
N ILE A 153 14.10 -13.63 17.32
CA ILE A 153 13.38 -14.65 16.57
C ILE A 153 12.77 -13.92 15.37
N ALA A 154 13.23 -14.25 14.18
CA ALA A 154 12.74 -13.69 12.92
C ALA A 154 12.09 -14.79 12.09
N THR A 155 10.97 -14.47 11.45
CA THR A 155 10.29 -15.39 10.52
C THR A 155 10.43 -14.89 9.08
N THR A 156 10.45 -15.79 8.10
CA THR A 156 10.30 -15.54 6.66
C THR A 156 9.40 -16.63 6.07
N VAL A 157 8.53 -16.32 5.10
CA VAL A 157 7.83 -17.38 4.34
C VAL A 157 8.65 -17.76 3.12
N ALA A 158 9.48 -18.80 3.23
CA ALA A 158 10.43 -19.19 2.19
C ALA A 158 9.75 -19.68 0.89
N SER A 159 8.53 -20.24 0.96
CA SER A 159 7.76 -20.66 -0.22
C SER A 159 6.27 -20.86 0.06
N GLY A 160 5.49 -21.00 -1.02
CA GLY A 160 4.06 -21.32 -0.98
C GLY A 160 3.11 -20.12 -1.10
N GLU A 161 3.61 -18.95 -1.49
CA GLU A 161 2.82 -17.75 -1.77
C GLU A 161 3.49 -16.86 -2.83
N GLU A 162 2.75 -15.90 -3.38
CA GLU A 162 3.18 -15.06 -4.50
C GLU A 162 4.39 -14.16 -4.15
N TYR A 163 4.52 -13.78 -2.88
CA TYR A 163 5.61 -12.98 -2.32
C TYR A 163 6.57 -13.83 -1.47
N ALA A 164 6.82 -15.09 -1.87
CA ALA A 164 7.77 -15.96 -1.18
C ALA A 164 9.15 -15.29 -0.97
N GLY A 165 9.78 -15.58 0.17
CA GLY A 165 11.02 -14.95 0.61
C GLY A 165 10.85 -13.58 1.30
N LEU A 166 9.63 -13.04 1.33
CA LEU A 166 9.32 -11.83 2.06
C LEU A 166 9.38 -12.05 3.58
N GLN A 167 10.03 -11.11 4.28
CA GLN A 167 10.23 -11.17 5.72
C GLN A 167 8.88 -11.19 6.47
N ALA A 168 8.83 -11.82 7.63
CA ALA A 168 7.65 -11.89 8.47
C ALA A 168 7.95 -11.31 9.87
N GLY A 169 7.11 -11.58 10.87
CA GLY A 169 7.23 -10.99 12.20
C GLY A 169 8.58 -11.28 12.85
N ASP A 170 9.09 -10.29 13.58
CA ASP A 170 10.27 -10.41 14.44
C ASP A 170 9.93 -10.22 15.92
N LEU A 171 10.77 -10.79 16.79
CA LEU A 171 10.64 -10.75 18.24
C LEU A 171 12.00 -10.63 18.92
N TYR A 172 12.17 -9.60 19.73
CA TYR A 172 13.25 -9.49 20.72
C TYR A 172 12.79 -10.10 22.04
N VAL A 173 13.45 -11.16 22.50
CA VAL A 173 12.97 -12.00 23.62
C VAL A 173 14.10 -12.51 24.51
N TYR A 174 13.74 -12.98 25.71
CA TYR A 174 14.62 -13.75 26.58
C TYR A 174 13.87 -14.88 27.28
N TRP A 175 14.62 -15.86 27.77
CA TRP A 175 14.07 -17.01 28.50
C TRP A 175 14.16 -16.83 30.01
N ARG A 176 13.12 -17.26 30.74
CA ARG A 176 13.14 -17.34 32.21
C ARG A 176 12.62 -18.70 32.66
N ARG A 177 13.36 -19.38 33.55
CA ARG A 177 12.95 -20.68 34.11
C ARG A 177 12.00 -20.50 35.29
N TYR A 178 10.89 -21.24 35.29
CA TYR A 178 9.94 -21.40 36.39
C TYR A 178 9.78 -22.89 36.70
N ASP A 179 10.47 -23.39 37.73
CA ASP A 179 10.53 -24.81 38.08
C ASP A 179 10.84 -25.73 36.87
N ARG A 180 9.87 -26.49 36.37
CA ARG A 180 10.02 -27.42 35.21
C ARG A 180 9.70 -26.80 33.85
N HIS A 181 9.43 -25.50 33.80
CA HIS A 181 8.93 -24.80 32.60
C HIS A 181 9.82 -23.60 32.26
N LEU A 182 9.87 -23.22 30.99
CA LEU A 182 10.49 -21.98 30.51
C LEU A 182 9.40 -21.04 30.00
N ALA A 183 9.43 -19.78 30.44
CA ALA A 183 8.65 -18.72 29.82
C ALA A 183 9.52 -17.99 28.79
N LEU A 184 8.98 -17.79 27.59
CA LEU A 184 9.53 -16.88 26.60
C LEU A 184 8.93 -15.48 26.82
N ILE A 185 9.79 -14.49 27.00
CA ILE A 185 9.40 -13.15 27.47
C ILE A 185 9.92 -12.09 26.51
N ALA A 186 9.03 -11.24 25.97
CA ALA A 186 9.40 -10.00 25.30
C ALA A 186 9.57 -8.89 26.36
N PRO A 187 10.70 -8.16 26.40
CA PRO A 187 10.89 -7.08 27.35
C PRO A 187 10.05 -5.85 26.95
N ASN A 188 9.71 -5.01 27.92
CA ASN A 188 9.16 -3.69 27.61
C ASN A 188 10.22 -2.82 26.90
N ILE A 189 9.96 -2.48 25.63
CA ILE A 189 10.81 -1.61 24.80
C ILE A 189 10.24 -0.19 24.63
N GLU A 190 8.95 0.01 24.89
CA GLU A 190 8.21 1.24 24.56
C GLU A 190 8.38 2.35 25.60
N TYR A 191 8.42 1.99 26.88
CA TYR A 191 8.46 2.92 28.00
C TYR A 191 9.75 2.75 28.77
N ARG A 192 10.53 3.82 28.87
CA ARG A 192 11.84 3.85 29.53
C ARG A 192 11.89 5.05 30.47
N ALA A 193 12.92 5.11 31.31
CA ALA A 193 13.30 6.30 32.07
C ALA A 193 14.83 6.34 32.09
N GLN A 194 15.44 7.52 32.06
CA GLN A 194 16.89 7.68 32.13
C GLN A 194 17.31 8.88 32.98
N GLY A 195 18.20 8.64 33.94
CA GLY A 195 18.92 9.66 34.71
C GLY A 195 18.28 10.06 36.03
N ASP A 196 16.99 9.78 36.22
CA ASP A 196 16.33 9.79 37.52
C ASP A 196 16.03 8.35 37.97
N ARG A 197 16.56 7.96 39.15
CA ARG A 197 16.46 6.59 39.65
C ARG A 197 15.06 6.27 40.17
N GLU A 198 14.37 7.28 40.67
CA GLU A 198 13.01 7.21 41.17
C GLU A 198 12.03 6.98 40.01
N ALA A 199 12.18 7.69 38.89
CA ALA A 199 11.50 7.42 37.63
C ALA A 199 11.88 6.04 37.05
N GLU A 200 13.17 5.68 36.97
CA GLU A 200 13.63 4.35 36.50
C GLU A 200 12.98 3.20 37.29
N SER A 201 12.95 3.31 38.61
CA SER A 201 12.30 2.36 39.51
C SER A 201 10.78 2.31 39.31
N SER A 202 10.14 3.47 39.13
CA SER A 202 8.70 3.55 38.90
C SER A 202 8.28 2.98 37.55
N VAL A 203 9.00 3.31 36.46
CA VAL A 203 8.75 2.79 35.11
C VAL A 203 8.93 1.28 35.09
N LYS A 204 10.02 0.75 35.67
CA LYS A 204 10.27 -0.69 35.77
C LYS A 204 9.19 -1.46 36.56
N ARG A 205 8.49 -0.79 37.48
CA ARG A 205 7.35 -1.34 38.24
C ARG A 205 6.03 -1.25 37.48
N LEU A 206 5.84 -0.22 36.66
CA LEU A 206 4.57 0.05 35.94
C LEU A 206 4.49 -0.65 34.59
N PHE A 207 5.60 -0.70 33.84
CA PHE A 207 5.66 -1.18 32.46
C PHE A 207 6.50 -2.46 32.42
N THR A 208 5.86 -3.59 32.73
CA THR A 208 6.49 -4.90 32.86
C THR A 208 6.59 -5.64 31.53
N ASP A 209 7.61 -6.50 31.43
CA ASP A 209 7.79 -7.44 30.32
C ASP A 209 6.58 -8.38 30.09
N ARG A 210 6.37 -8.84 28.86
CA ARG A 210 5.24 -9.67 28.43
C ARG A 210 5.65 -11.13 28.22
N VAL A 211 5.06 -12.05 28.97
CA VAL A 211 5.15 -13.50 28.67
C VAL A 211 4.40 -13.77 27.38
N LEU A 212 5.11 -14.25 26.35
CA LEU A 212 4.52 -14.63 25.08
C LEU A 212 3.93 -16.05 25.19
N MET A 213 4.77 -17.01 25.62
CA MET A 213 4.39 -18.40 25.74
C MET A 213 5.17 -19.12 26.86
N GLU A 214 4.76 -20.35 27.14
CA GLU A 214 5.38 -21.26 28.09
C GLU A 214 5.73 -22.57 27.36
N VAL A 215 6.92 -23.13 27.63
CA VAL A 215 7.42 -24.37 27.03
C VAL A 215 7.98 -25.28 28.14
N PRO A 216 7.57 -26.55 28.22
CA PRO A 216 8.06 -27.46 29.27
C PRO A 216 9.50 -27.91 29.03
N ILE A 217 10.27 -28.09 30.10
CA ILE A 217 11.60 -28.72 30.06
C ILE A 217 11.40 -30.24 30.00
N ILE A 218 11.68 -30.85 28.85
CA ILE A 218 11.48 -32.30 28.66
C ILE A 218 12.57 -33.09 29.38
N THR A 219 13.80 -32.60 29.33
CA THR A 219 14.97 -33.15 30.04
C THR A 219 16.07 -32.09 30.15
N MET A 220 17.14 -32.40 30.89
CA MET A 220 18.38 -31.62 30.88
C MET A 220 19.38 -32.32 29.95
N GLY A 221 20.01 -31.56 29.06
CA GLY A 221 20.96 -32.09 28.09
C GLY A 221 22.40 -32.22 28.61
N PRO A 222 23.29 -32.85 27.83
CA PRO A 222 24.67 -33.15 28.23
C PRO A 222 25.54 -31.89 28.43
N ASN A 223 25.17 -30.74 27.85
CA ASN A 223 25.86 -29.46 28.06
C ASN A 223 25.34 -28.72 29.30
N GLY A 224 24.33 -29.29 29.99
CA GLY A 224 23.73 -28.75 31.20
C GLY A 224 22.63 -27.71 30.96
N GLY A 225 22.15 -27.59 29.72
CA GLY A 225 21.00 -26.76 29.37
C GLY A 225 19.66 -27.52 29.37
N PRO A 226 18.52 -26.82 29.42
CA PRO A 226 17.21 -27.45 29.26
C PRO A 226 16.97 -27.87 27.80
N VAL A 227 16.28 -28.99 27.61
CA VAL A 227 15.79 -29.46 26.31
C VAL A 227 14.31 -29.13 26.16
N ILE A 228 13.94 -28.48 25.05
CA ILE A 228 12.58 -28.09 24.71
C ILE A 228 12.10 -28.73 23.39
N ASP A 229 10.78 -28.72 23.19
CA ASP A 229 10.11 -29.09 21.95
C ASP A 229 10.03 -27.86 21.02
N MET A 230 10.67 -27.92 19.86
CA MET A 230 10.75 -26.80 18.92
C MET A 230 9.47 -26.66 18.10
N ASP A 231 8.78 -27.76 17.81
CA ASP A 231 7.54 -27.77 17.03
C ASP A 231 6.42 -27.10 17.86
N SER A 232 6.34 -27.43 19.15
CA SER A 232 5.43 -26.85 20.14
C SER A 232 5.77 -25.39 20.50
N MET A 233 6.98 -24.92 20.13
CA MET A 233 7.37 -23.52 20.23
C MET A 233 6.99 -22.75 18.96
N LEU A 234 7.42 -23.22 17.79
CA LEU A 234 7.36 -22.48 16.52
C LEU A 234 6.05 -22.70 15.75
N LEU A 235 5.38 -23.85 15.92
CA LEU A 235 4.06 -24.16 15.36
C LEU A 235 2.94 -24.01 16.39
N ASN A 236 3.12 -23.12 17.37
CA ASN A 236 2.16 -22.84 18.42
C ASN A 236 1.09 -21.83 17.96
N PRO A 237 -0.23 -22.09 18.15
CA PRO A 237 -1.29 -21.16 17.76
C PRO A 237 -1.58 -20.06 18.79
N ASP A 238 -0.73 -19.82 19.81
CA ASP A 238 -0.95 -18.75 20.78
C ASP A 238 -0.81 -17.36 20.11
N PRO A 239 -1.86 -16.51 20.13
CA PRO A 239 -1.84 -15.23 19.43
C PRO A 239 -0.83 -14.23 20.01
N ARG A 240 -0.23 -14.49 21.18
CA ARG A 240 0.84 -13.67 21.75
C ARG A 240 2.22 -13.93 21.11
N PHE A 241 2.36 -15.06 20.41
CA PHE A 241 3.55 -15.46 19.65
C PHE A 241 3.26 -15.48 18.13
N ASN A 242 2.38 -14.60 17.65
CA ASN A 242 2.12 -14.47 16.21
C ASN A 242 3.26 -13.73 15.50
N ILE A 243 4.01 -14.45 14.65
CA ILE A 243 5.13 -13.92 13.85
C ILE A 243 5.04 -14.31 12.36
N GLY A 244 3.91 -14.84 11.88
CA GLY A 244 3.68 -15.17 10.46
C GLY A 244 2.57 -14.31 9.80
N PRO A 245 2.47 -14.30 8.46
CA PRO A 245 1.45 -13.51 7.72
C PRO A 245 0.01 -13.90 8.10
N ALA A 246 -0.20 -15.20 8.29
CA ALA A 246 -1.40 -15.78 8.86
C ALA A 246 -0.98 -17.09 9.53
N PRO A 247 -1.67 -17.53 10.61
CA PRO A 247 -1.37 -18.83 11.20
C PRO A 247 -1.59 -19.96 10.19
N PHE A 248 -0.64 -20.89 10.15
CA PHE A 248 -0.81 -22.24 9.58
C PHE A 248 -2.06 -22.91 10.17
N ASN A 249 -2.62 -23.91 9.49
CA ASN A 249 -3.82 -24.60 9.96
C ASN A 249 -3.53 -25.37 11.28
N PRO A 250 -3.99 -24.86 12.45
CA PRO A 250 -3.52 -25.38 13.73
C PRO A 250 -4.17 -26.74 14.04
N SER A 251 -5.31 -27.05 13.42
CA SER A 251 -5.97 -28.35 13.54
C SER A 251 -5.24 -29.46 12.77
N LEU A 252 -4.33 -29.10 11.86
CA LEU A 252 -3.50 -30.05 11.12
C LEU A 252 -2.09 -30.16 11.74
N THR A 253 -1.45 -29.05 12.12
CA THR A 253 -0.14 -29.11 12.79
C THR A 253 -0.21 -29.80 14.15
N GLN A 254 -1.27 -29.58 14.95
CA GLN A 254 -1.55 -30.34 16.19
C GLN A 254 -1.78 -31.85 15.98
N ARG A 255 -1.94 -32.31 14.73
CA ARG A 255 -2.05 -33.73 14.35
C ARG A 255 -0.76 -34.29 13.76
N GLY A 256 0.34 -33.53 13.81
CA GLY A 256 1.63 -33.91 13.20
C GLY A 256 1.68 -33.73 11.67
N ILE A 257 0.78 -32.93 11.09
CA ILE A 257 0.77 -32.66 9.64
C ILE A 257 1.64 -31.43 9.36
N PHE A 258 2.95 -31.66 9.41
CA PHE A 258 4.02 -30.75 9.01
C PHE A 258 5.26 -31.57 8.60
N SER A 259 6.27 -30.94 8.02
CA SER A 259 7.58 -31.59 7.86
C SER A 259 8.74 -30.60 8.03
N ILE A 260 9.84 -31.05 8.64
CA ILE A 260 11.08 -30.26 8.72
C ILE A 260 11.66 -30.14 7.31
N ARG A 261 11.94 -28.90 6.88
CA ARG A 261 12.63 -28.56 5.63
C ARG A 261 14.05 -28.11 5.88
N THR A 262 14.28 -27.30 6.93
CA THR A 262 15.60 -26.85 7.37
C THR A 262 15.79 -27.15 8.84
N ALA A 263 16.97 -27.63 9.20
CA ALA A 263 17.45 -27.69 10.58
C ALA A 263 18.97 -27.47 10.56
N LYS A 264 19.41 -26.25 10.85
CA LYS A 264 20.82 -25.87 10.93
C LYS A 264 21.12 -25.21 12.27
N ALA A 265 22.30 -25.48 12.81
CA ALA A 265 22.74 -24.97 14.09
C ALA A 265 24.18 -24.47 14.01
N PHE A 266 24.36 -23.17 14.22
CA PHE A 266 25.62 -22.46 14.17
C PHE A 266 25.96 -21.86 15.54
N GLU A 267 27.11 -21.19 15.67
CA GLU A 267 27.62 -20.72 16.97
C GLU A 267 26.83 -19.52 17.53
N ASN A 268 26.21 -18.72 16.65
CA ASN A 268 25.46 -17.51 17.01
C ASN A 268 23.96 -17.56 16.68
N ASN A 269 23.51 -18.51 15.87
CA ASN A 269 22.13 -18.67 15.40
C ASN A 269 21.75 -20.14 15.17
N VAL A 270 20.45 -20.41 15.07
CA VAL A 270 19.89 -21.65 14.54
C VAL A 270 18.77 -21.33 13.54
N GLU A 271 18.75 -22.08 12.44
CA GLU A 271 17.85 -21.88 11.31
C GLU A 271 16.96 -23.11 11.16
N VAL A 272 15.65 -22.92 11.31
CA VAL A 272 14.66 -23.98 11.40
C VAL A 272 13.51 -23.66 10.46
N ALA A 273 13.16 -24.59 9.56
CA ALA A 273 12.03 -24.40 8.66
C ALA A 273 11.07 -25.58 8.66
N PHE A 274 9.78 -25.28 8.66
CA PHE A 274 8.70 -26.25 8.60
C PHE A 274 7.83 -26.00 7.36
N GLU A 275 7.57 -27.05 6.59
CA GLU A 275 6.46 -27.06 5.64
C GLU A 275 5.17 -27.38 6.37
N VAL A 276 4.17 -26.50 6.21
CA VAL A 276 2.89 -26.55 6.92
C VAL A 276 1.72 -26.23 5.98
N PRO A 277 0.54 -26.83 6.20
CA PRO A 277 -0.67 -26.45 5.46
C PRO A 277 -1.18 -25.08 5.93
N SER A 278 -1.36 -24.17 4.98
CA SER A 278 -2.00 -22.87 5.16
C SER A 278 -3.45 -22.99 5.66
N ALA A 279 -3.89 -22.06 6.49
CA ALA A 279 -5.28 -21.99 6.97
C ALA A 279 -6.25 -21.31 5.98
N GLN A 280 -5.74 -20.59 4.96
CA GLN A 280 -6.54 -19.76 4.05
C GLN A 280 -7.08 -20.56 2.86
N ASP A 281 -6.20 -21.35 2.23
CA ASP A 281 -6.39 -22.05 0.95
C ASP A 281 -6.03 -23.54 1.03
N GLY A 282 -5.34 -23.97 2.09
CA GLY A 282 -4.81 -25.33 2.25
C GLY A 282 -3.49 -25.59 1.50
N GLY A 283 -2.90 -24.57 0.86
CA GLY A 283 -1.60 -24.66 0.20
C GLY A 283 -0.46 -24.98 1.18
N LEU A 284 0.58 -25.67 0.71
CA LEU A 284 1.77 -25.93 1.53
C LEU A 284 2.69 -24.72 1.49
N LYS A 285 2.98 -24.14 2.66
CA LYS A 285 3.93 -23.03 2.85
C LYS A 285 5.12 -23.47 3.67
N ILE A 286 6.31 -22.98 3.35
CA ILE A 286 7.50 -23.16 4.19
C ILE A 286 7.67 -21.92 5.06
N LEU A 287 7.51 -22.10 6.37
CA LEU A 287 7.83 -21.08 7.38
C LEU A 287 9.27 -21.31 7.84
N HIS A 288 10.14 -20.34 7.59
CA HIS A 288 11.52 -20.31 8.07
C HIS A 288 11.61 -19.44 9.33
N PHE A 289 12.33 -19.93 10.34
CA PHE A 289 12.55 -19.26 11.61
C PHE A 289 14.07 -19.19 11.87
N SER A 290 14.59 -17.97 11.89
CA SER A 290 15.94 -17.69 12.37
C SER A 290 15.88 -17.30 13.85
N ILE A 291 16.68 -17.96 14.68
CA ILE A 291 16.85 -17.61 16.09
C ILE A 291 18.32 -17.28 16.32
N SER A 292 18.63 -16.02 16.65
CA SER A 292 20.01 -15.54 16.83
C SER A 292 20.25 -14.89 18.18
N ASN A 293 21.49 -14.94 18.70
CA ASN A 293 21.88 -14.15 19.88
C ASN A 293 21.98 -12.67 19.50
N ILE A 294 21.43 -11.79 20.32
CA ILE A 294 21.76 -10.36 20.28
C ILE A 294 22.72 -10.04 21.43
N PRO A 295 23.96 -9.57 21.15
CA PRO A 295 24.86 -9.05 22.18
C PRO A 295 24.30 -7.78 22.82
N ASP A 296 24.33 -7.70 24.16
CA ASP A 296 23.86 -6.51 24.91
C ASP A 296 24.61 -5.22 24.58
N ASN A 297 25.82 -5.32 24.01
CA ASN A 297 26.59 -4.17 23.53
C ASN A 297 27.47 -4.58 22.34
N THR A 298 27.22 -3.97 21.18
CA THR A 298 27.99 -4.14 19.93
C THR A 298 29.02 -3.02 19.71
N GLY A 299 29.08 -2.03 20.59
CA GLY A 299 29.77 -0.74 20.38
C GLY A 299 28.91 0.30 19.64
N TYR A 300 27.81 -0.11 19.00
CA TYR A 300 26.94 0.75 18.20
C TYR A 300 26.38 1.94 19.00
N GLN A 301 26.47 3.13 18.40
CA GLN A 301 25.91 4.37 18.96
C GLN A 301 24.61 4.75 18.22
N PRO A 302 23.46 4.80 18.91
CA PRO A 302 22.21 5.31 18.34
C PRO A 302 22.35 6.75 17.85
N ARG A 303 21.73 7.08 16.72
CA ARG A 303 21.69 8.43 16.15
C ARG A 303 20.31 9.05 16.38
N PRO A 304 20.16 10.11 17.22
CA PRO A 304 18.90 10.82 17.39
C PRO A 304 18.39 11.37 16.06
N ALA A 305 17.12 11.11 15.74
CA ALA A 305 16.49 11.50 14.48
C ALA A 305 16.13 13.00 14.45
N ASP A 306 16.31 13.63 13.29
CA ASP A 306 15.85 14.99 13.00
C ASP A 306 14.85 14.92 11.84
N SER A 307 13.68 15.53 12.00
CA SER A 307 12.59 15.53 11.02
C SER A 307 12.99 15.97 9.60
N ARG A 308 14.10 16.71 9.46
CA ARG A 308 14.61 17.19 8.17
C ARG A 308 15.21 16.10 7.27
N VAL A 309 15.48 14.90 7.80
CA VAL A 309 16.12 13.80 7.04
C VAL A 309 15.28 12.52 7.13
N GLY A 310 15.02 11.90 5.97
CA GLY A 310 14.10 10.78 5.82
C GLY A 310 14.70 9.42 6.15
N PHE A 311 14.72 9.07 7.44
CA PHE A 311 15.01 7.71 7.91
C PHE A 311 13.80 7.09 8.61
N PHE A 312 13.67 5.76 8.53
CA PHE A 312 12.83 4.99 9.46
C PHE A 312 13.36 5.13 10.90
N THR A 313 12.50 5.03 11.92
CA THR A 313 12.92 5.29 13.31
C THR A 313 12.45 4.29 14.36
N THR A 314 13.41 3.73 15.09
CA THR A 314 13.18 3.10 16.39
C THR A 314 12.85 4.18 17.43
N SER A 315 11.72 4.06 18.15
CA SER A 315 11.26 5.11 19.08
C SER A 315 10.70 4.58 20.40
N TYR A 316 10.83 5.38 21.46
CA TYR A 316 10.34 5.07 22.81
C TYR A 316 9.96 6.34 23.58
N SER A 317 9.20 6.18 24.65
CA SER A 317 8.81 7.27 25.56
C SER A 317 9.68 7.24 26.82
N ASP A 318 10.46 8.30 27.06
CA ASP A 318 11.29 8.51 28.26
C ASP A 318 10.47 9.26 29.34
N LEU A 319 9.90 8.50 30.27
CA LEU A 319 9.04 9.03 31.34
C LEU A 319 9.83 9.62 32.52
N ALA A 320 11.15 9.84 32.37
CA ALA A 320 11.93 10.74 33.23
C ALA A 320 11.98 12.18 32.69
N LYS A 321 11.42 12.45 31.51
CA LYS A 321 11.30 13.82 30.95
C LYS A 321 10.05 14.54 31.47
N TYR A 322 10.16 15.86 31.57
CA TYR A 322 9.11 16.75 32.07
C TYR A 322 8.46 17.63 30.98
N ASP A 323 9.06 17.74 29.80
CA ASP A 323 8.44 18.34 28.60
C ASP A 323 7.95 17.21 27.68
N ASP A 324 6.66 17.18 27.38
CA ASP A 324 6.02 16.23 26.45
C ASP A 324 6.74 16.14 25.09
N ARG A 325 7.41 17.22 24.68
CA ARG A 325 8.18 17.30 23.43
C ARG A 325 9.50 16.55 23.49
N GLU A 326 10.10 16.45 24.68
CA GLU A 326 11.33 15.68 24.91
C GLU A 326 11.03 14.22 25.25
N THR A 327 9.84 13.92 25.79
CA THR A 327 9.43 12.57 26.19
C THR A 327 9.52 11.53 25.06
N ARG A 328 9.22 11.87 23.80
CA ARG A 328 9.26 10.88 22.69
C ARG A 328 10.60 10.86 21.95
N ILE A 329 11.52 10.03 22.44
CA ILE A 329 12.83 9.78 21.85
C ILE A 329 12.69 8.95 20.56
N ARG A 330 13.50 9.30 19.54
CA ARG A 330 13.58 8.62 18.24
C ARG A 330 15.04 8.49 17.81
N TYR A 331 15.44 7.30 17.40
CA TYR A 331 16.72 7.05 16.72
C TYR A 331 16.45 6.67 15.27
N ILE A 332 17.29 7.11 14.34
CA ILE A 332 17.23 6.58 12.97
C ILE A 332 17.68 5.12 12.94
N ASN A 333 17.07 4.35 12.06
CA ASN A 333 17.53 3.01 11.72
C ASN A 333 18.74 3.13 10.79
N ARG A 334 19.87 2.52 11.13
CA ARG A 334 21.08 2.47 10.27
C ARG A 334 21.98 1.28 10.62
N TRP A 335 22.89 0.93 9.71
CA TRP A 335 23.90 -0.11 9.94
C TRP A 335 25.00 0.31 10.91
N HIS A 336 25.66 -0.67 11.54
CA HIS A 336 26.87 -0.42 12.35
C HIS A 336 28.13 -0.34 11.49
N LEU A 337 28.22 0.70 10.65
CA LEU A 337 29.36 0.89 9.75
C LEU A 337 30.40 1.85 10.35
N GLU A 338 31.65 1.38 10.45
CA GLU A 338 32.81 2.12 10.94
C GLU A 338 34.03 1.92 10.03
N LYS A 339 34.91 2.91 9.93
CA LYS A 339 36.22 2.79 9.27
C LYS A 339 37.13 1.75 9.96
N ALA A 340 37.83 0.95 9.16
CA ALA A 340 38.86 0.01 9.63
C ALA A 340 40.02 0.73 10.32
N ASP A 341 40.52 1.83 9.72
CA ASP A 341 41.40 2.78 10.39
C ASP A 341 40.71 4.16 10.47
N PRO A 342 40.22 4.57 11.66
CA PRO A 342 39.52 5.85 11.83
C PRO A 342 40.44 7.07 11.68
N ARG A 343 41.76 6.89 11.60
CA ARG A 343 42.74 7.98 11.40
C ARG A 343 42.86 8.41 9.94
N LEU A 344 42.42 7.58 9.00
CA LEU A 344 42.49 7.87 7.57
C LEU A 344 41.28 8.69 7.10
N GLN A 345 41.50 9.61 6.15
CA GLN A 345 40.41 10.37 5.53
C GLN A 345 39.41 9.45 4.82
N VAL A 346 39.92 8.46 4.09
CA VAL A 346 39.16 7.36 3.48
C VAL A 346 39.76 6.02 3.96
N SER A 347 38.90 5.06 4.32
CA SER A 347 39.28 3.72 4.80
C SER A 347 38.21 2.71 4.38
N PRO A 348 38.52 1.42 4.15
CA PRO A 348 37.49 0.39 4.08
C PRO A 348 36.73 0.28 5.40
N PRO A 349 35.52 -0.32 5.43
CA PRO A 349 34.81 -0.60 6.67
C PRO A 349 35.51 -1.68 7.51
N LYS A 350 35.25 -1.71 8.82
CA LYS A 350 35.65 -2.84 9.70
C LYS A 350 34.96 -4.14 9.29
N ASN A 351 33.67 -4.03 8.97
CA ASN A 351 32.82 -5.09 8.44
C ASN A 351 32.02 -4.48 7.27
N PRO A 352 32.20 -4.93 6.02
CA PRO A 352 31.39 -4.45 4.89
C PRO A 352 29.96 -4.99 4.98
N LEU A 353 29.02 -4.28 4.34
CA LEU A 353 27.66 -4.76 4.11
C LEU A 353 27.68 -5.70 2.91
N VAL A 354 27.63 -7.00 3.17
CA VAL A 354 27.69 -8.02 2.12
C VAL A 354 26.28 -8.40 1.68
N PHE A 355 25.98 -8.24 0.40
CA PHE A 355 24.75 -8.70 -0.24
C PHE A 355 25.02 -9.90 -1.15
N TYR A 356 24.13 -10.89 -1.11
CA TYR A 356 24.14 -12.07 -1.96
C TYR A 356 22.98 -12.01 -2.97
N ILE A 357 23.30 -12.02 -4.26
CA ILE A 357 22.29 -12.18 -5.32
C ILE A 357 21.97 -13.67 -5.45
N GLU A 358 20.70 -14.03 -5.20
CA GLU A 358 20.18 -15.39 -5.16
C GLU A 358 20.40 -16.13 -6.49
N HIS A 359 20.62 -17.46 -6.43
CA HIS A 359 20.92 -18.23 -7.65
C HIS A 359 19.76 -18.29 -8.66
N THR A 360 18.53 -18.00 -8.20
CA THR A 360 17.31 -17.82 -8.99
C THR A 360 17.38 -16.62 -9.94
N THR A 361 18.09 -15.55 -9.54
CA THR A 361 18.16 -14.30 -10.29
C THR A 361 18.69 -14.57 -11.70
N PRO A 362 17.91 -14.30 -12.77
CA PRO A 362 18.33 -14.62 -14.12
C PRO A 362 19.62 -13.89 -14.50
N ILE A 363 20.57 -14.62 -15.10
CA ILE A 363 21.93 -14.12 -15.41
C ILE A 363 21.90 -12.80 -16.19
N ARG A 364 20.90 -12.61 -17.06
CA ARG A 364 20.66 -11.39 -17.85
C ARG A 364 20.39 -10.13 -17.02
N TYR A 365 19.88 -10.26 -15.79
CA TYR A 365 19.63 -9.13 -14.87
C TYR A 365 20.73 -8.94 -13.82
N ARG A 366 21.49 -10.00 -13.49
CA ARG A 366 22.48 -10.03 -12.38
C ARG A 366 23.44 -8.83 -12.35
N ARG A 367 23.91 -8.38 -13.52
CA ARG A 367 24.74 -7.17 -13.64
C ARG A 367 24.02 -5.93 -13.12
N TRP A 368 22.84 -5.64 -13.65
CA TRP A 368 22.09 -4.42 -13.33
C TRP A 368 21.61 -4.41 -11.87
N VAL A 369 21.28 -5.59 -11.33
CA VAL A 369 21.04 -5.77 -9.88
C VAL A 369 22.30 -5.43 -9.07
N ARG A 370 23.45 -6.03 -9.38
CA ARG A 370 24.73 -5.72 -8.71
C ARG A 370 25.08 -4.23 -8.78
N ASP A 371 24.96 -3.64 -9.96
CA ASP A 371 25.38 -2.27 -10.21
C ASP A 371 24.45 -1.26 -9.48
N GLY A 372 23.16 -1.59 -9.32
CA GLY A 372 22.22 -0.85 -8.45
C GLY A 372 22.56 -0.93 -6.96
N ILE A 373 22.94 -2.11 -6.45
CA ILE A 373 23.38 -2.27 -5.05
C ILE A 373 24.65 -1.45 -4.78
N LEU A 374 25.63 -1.51 -5.69
CA LEU A 374 26.92 -0.85 -5.50
C LEU A 374 26.86 0.68 -5.68
N ALA A 375 25.79 1.24 -6.27
CA ALA A 375 25.62 2.68 -6.45
C ALA A 375 25.75 3.48 -5.13
N TRP A 376 25.30 2.90 -4.02
CA TRP A 376 25.36 3.50 -2.68
C TRP A 376 26.79 3.68 -2.12
N ASN A 377 27.80 2.97 -2.66
CA ASN A 377 29.19 3.17 -2.24
C ASN A 377 29.67 4.61 -2.44
N ALA A 378 29.15 5.34 -3.44
CA ALA A 378 29.48 6.76 -3.65
C ALA A 378 29.10 7.64 -2.44
N ALA A 379 27.96 7.35 -1.79
CA ALA A 379 27.51 8.07 -0.60
C ALA A 379 28.37 7.74 0.63
N PHE A 380 28.80 6.48 0.77
CA PHE A 380 29.71 6.08 1.84
C PHE A 380 31.14 6.62 1.65
N GLU A 381 31.63 6.72 0.42
CA GLU A 381 32.95 7.32 0.14
C GLU A 381 32.99 8.80 0.51
N LYS A 382 31.87 9.52 0.39
CA LYS A 382 31.74 10.91 0.86
C LYS A 382 31.91 11.07 2.38
N VAL A 383 31.53 10.06 3.18
CA VAL A 383 31.85 10.00 4.63
C VAL A 383 33.18 9.29 4.93
N GLY A 384 33.93 8.92 3.90
CA GLY A 384 35.26 8.32 3.98
C GLY A 384 35.26 6.79 4.17
N ILE A 385 34.17 6.09 3.87
CA ILE A 385 34.11 4.63 3.90
C ILE A 385 34.04 4.11 2.45
N THR A 386 35.17 3.61 1.92
CA THR A 386 35.23 3.02 0.56
C THR A 386 34.88 1.53 0.60
N ASN A 387 34.20 1.04 -0.43
CA ASN A 387 33.65 -0.33 -0.47
C ASN A 387 32.88 -0.68 0.82
N ALA A 388 31.97 0.23 1.22
CA ALA A 388 31.02 0.01 2.31
C ALA A 388 30.10 -1.18 2.06
N ILE A 389 29.75 -1.40 0.78
CA ILE A 389 28.85 -2.46 0.31
C ILE A 389 29.61 -3.34 -0.69
N GLU A 390 29.53 -4.66 -0.48
CA GLU A 390 30.08 -5.70 -1.35
C GLU A 390 28.95 -6.59 -1.89
N VAL A 391 29.13 -7.13 -3.10
CA VAL A 391 28.11 -7.98 -3.76
C VAL A 391 28.75 -9.26 -4.28
N TYR A 392 28.17 -10.40 -3.88
CA TYR A 392 28.52 -11.73 -4.35
C TYR A 392 27.30 -12.39 -5.00
N TYR A 393 27.55 -13.45 -5.77
CA TYR A 393 26.49 -14.27 -6.38
C TYR A 393 26.47 -15.64 -5.71
N GLN A 394 25.27 -16.17 -5.49
CA GLN A 394 25.11 -17.61 -5.43
C GLN A 394 25.25 -18.22 -6.83
N ASP A 395 25.96 -19.34 -6.90
CA ASP A 395 26.09 -20.14 -8.11
C ASP A 395 25.90 -21.63 -7.79
N ALA A 396 24.75 -22.16 -8.22
CA ALA A 396 24.41 -23.57 -8.09
C ALA A 396 25.28 -24.51 -8.94
N ALA A 397 26.02 -24.00 -9.93
CA ALA A 397 26.90 -24.81 -10.78
C ALA A 397 28.28 -25.07 -10.14
N SER A 398 28.88 -24.07 -9.49
CA SER A 398 30.11 -24.23 -8.70
C SER A 398 29.89 -24.54 -7.21
N GLY A 399 28.69 -24.34 -6.70
CA GLY A 399 28.35 -24.41 -5.27
C GLY A 399 28.77 -23.14 -4.49
N ALA A 400 29.26 -22.10 -5.15
CA ALA A 400 29.70 -20.88 -4.48
C ALA A 400 28.52 -20.17 -3.78
N HIS A 401 28.71 -19.88 -2.49
CA HIS A 401 27.75 -19.22 -1.59
C HIS A 401 26.39 -19.94 -1.40
N MET A 402 26.24 -21.16 -1.94
CA MET A 402 25.08 -22.04 -1.73
C MET A 402 25.03 -22.64 -0.31
N ASP A 403 26.01 -22.34 0.53
CA ASP A 403 26.05 -22.71 1.96
C ASP A 403 25.20 -21.77 2.85
N LYS A 404 24.76 -20.62 2.30
CA LYS A 404 24.05 -19.54 2.98
C LYS A 404 22.60 -19.52 2.53
N ASP A 405 21.67 -19.52 3.47
CA ASP A 405 20.24 -19.50 3.17
C ASP A 405 19.74 -18.06 3.03
N PRO A 406 18.87 -17.73 2.05
CA PRO A 406 18.19 -16.43 1.93
C PRO A 406 17.18 -16.09 3.04
N GLU A 407 17.23 -16.79 4.17
CA GLU A 407 16.38 -16.60 5.35
C GLU A 407 17.17 -16.59 6.67
N ASP A 408 18.51 -16.72 6.63
CA ASP A 408 19.40 -16.59 7.80
C ASP A 408 19.78 -15.11 8.00
N VAL A 409 19.40 -14.53 9.14
CA VAL A 409 19.59 -13.11 9.49
C VAL A 409 21.06 -12.68 9.69
N GLN A 410 22.03 -13.50 9.28
CA GLN A 410 23.44 -13.11 9.15
C GLN A 410 23.83 -12.70 7.72
N TYR A 411 22.94 -12.86 6.73
CA TYR A 411 23.25 -12.63 5.32
C TYR A 411 22.16 -11.81 4.63
N ASN A 412 22.52 -10.63 4.09
CA ASN A 412 21.60 -9.84 3.29
C ASN A 412 21.46 -10.46 1.90
N PHE A 413 20.24 -10.68 1.43
CA PHE A 413 19.99 -11.24 0.10
C PHE A 413 19.26 -10.28 -0.84
N VAL A 414 19.48 -10.48 -2.14
CA VAL A 414 18.59 -9.99 -3.20
C VAL A 414 18.00 -11.20 -3.92
N ARG A 415 16.69 -11.35 -3.77
CA ARG A 415 15.89 -12.52 -4.13
C ARG A 415 15.06 -12.24 -5.37
N TRP A 416 14.77 -13.28 -6.16
CA TRP A 416 14.09 -13.12 -7.44
C TRP A 416 12.86 -14.00 -7.59
N LEU A 417 11.70 -13.37 -7.72
CA LEU A 417 10.41 -14.04 -7.91
C LEU A 417 9.94 -13.92 -9.35
N ASN A 418 9.74 -15.07 -10.00
CA ASN A 418 9.07 -15.13 -11.29
C ASN A 418 7.56 -15.28 -11.09
N ASN A 419 6.93 -14.22 -10.59
CA ASN A 419 5.48 -14.02 -10.61
C ASN A 419 5.12 -12.99 -11.69
N ASP A 420 3.82 -12.87 -12.00
CA ASP A 420 3.29 -11.95 -13.02
C ASP A 420 2.79 -10.63 -12.40
N ILE A 421 3.44 -10.18 -11.31
CA ILE A 421 3.09 -8.99 -10.52
C ILE A 421 4.26 -8.00 -10.57
N GLY A 422 4.01 -6.69 -10.65
CA GLY A 422 5.04 -5.66 -10.56
C GLY A 422 5.37 -5.29 -9.12
N THR A 423 6.42 -5.86 -8.52
CA THR A 423 6.75 -5.60 -7.11
C THR A 423 8.25 -5.60 -6.84
N ALA A 424 8.65 -4.70 -5.94
CA ALA A 424 9.95 -4.65 -5.31
C ALA A 424 9.73 -4.30 -3.82
N ILE A 425 10.49 -4.90 -2.90
CA ILE A 425 10.43 -4.55 -1.47
C ILE A 425 11.81 -4.80 -0.84
N GLY A 426 12.37 -3.81 -0.15
CA GLY A 426 13.59 -3.92 0.67
C GLY A 426 13.36 -3.79 2.18
N PRO A 427 12.72 -4.76 2.85
CA PRO A 427 12.60 -4.79 4.31
C PRO A 427 13.96 -4.86 5.04
N SER A 428 13.97 -4.49 6.32
CA SER A 428 15.13 -4.61 7.20
C SER A 428 14.73 -4.79 8.67
N ARG A 429 15.41 -5.73 9.35
CA ARG A 429 15.15 -6.08 10.75
C ARG A 429 16.05 -5.29 11.68
N VAL A 430 15.48 -4.72 12.73
CA VAL A 430 16.12 -3.63 13.50
C VAL A 430 16.13 -3.91 15.00
N HIS A 431 17.28 -3.70 15.64
CA HIS A 431 17.43 -3.83 17.09
C HIS A 431 16.57 -2.79 17.85
N PRO A 432 15.50 -3.21 18.56
CA PRO A 432 14.42 -2.31 19.01
C PRO A 432 14.81 -1.38 20.18
N LEU A 433 16.00 -1.55 20.75
CA LEU A 433 16.51 -0.62 21.76
C LEU A 433 17.33 0.53 21.15
N THR A 434 17.92 0.36 19.96
CA THR A 434 18.99 1.24 19.45
C THR A 434 18.80 1.76 18.03
N GLY A 435 18.00 1.12 17.18
CA GLY A 435 17.96 1.44 15.75
C GLY A 435 19.18 0.94 14.97
N GLN A 436 19.90 -0.07 15.47
CA GLN A 436 20.90 -0.78 14.66
C GLN A 436 20.16 -1.73 13.70
N ILE A 437 20.34 -1.56 12.39
CA ILE A 437 19.92 -2.57 11.40
C ILE A 437 20.80 -3.81 11.57
N LEU A 438 20.17 -4.98 11.64
CA LEU A 438 20.81 -6.26 11.87
C LEU A 438 20.92 -7.08 10.58
N ASP A 439 19.92 -6.95 9.72
CA ASP A 439 19.59 -7.84 8.60
C ASP A 439 18.69 -7.09 7.60
N ALA A 440 18.79 -7.41 6.31
CA ALA A 440 17.91 -6.89 5.28
C ALA A 440 17.85 -7.82 4.04
N ASP A 441 16.64 -8.19 3.64
CA ASP A 441 16.37 -8.91 2.39
C ASP A 441 15.74 -7.96 1.37
N ILE A 442 16.05 -8.12 0.09
CA ILE A 442 15.37 -7.43 -1.01
C ILE A 442 14.66 -8.47 -1.87
N VAL A 443 13.37 -8.31 -2.09
CA VAL A 443 12.54 -9.17 -2.93
C VAL A 443 12.18 -8.40 -4.21
N LEU A 444 12.54 -8.93 -5.38
CA LEU A 444 12.27 -8.34 -6.69
C LEU A 444 11.49 -9.30 -7.58
N THR A 445 10.56 -8.77 -8.37
CA THR A 445 9.85 -9.51 -9.42
C THR A 445 10.30 -9.08 -10.82
N ASP A 446 10.06 -9.92 -11.83
CA ASP A 446 10.18 -9.54 -13.25
C ASP A 446 8.85 -9.18 -13.93
N GLY A 447 7.73 -9.27 -13.19
CA GLY A 447 6.39 -8.96 -13.69
C GLY A 447 6.23 -7.50 -14.15
N TRP A 448 6.95 -6.54 -13.58
CA TRP A 448 6.91 -5.13 -14.04
C TRP A 448 7.50 -4.94 -15.45
N ILE A 449 8.41 -5.80 -15.89
CA ILE A 449 8.91 -5.78 -17.29
C ILE A 449 7.93 -6.46 -18.23
N ARG A 450 7.29 -7.54 -17.77
CA ARG A 450 6.59 -8.51 -18.64
C ARG A 450 5.07 -8.36 -18.69
N HIS A 451 4.40 -7.96 -17.61
CA HIS A 451 3.01 -8.34 -17.33
C HIS A 451 2.02 -7.19 -17.05
N TYR A 452 2.29 -5.96 -17.51
CA TYR A 452 1.39 -4.82 -17.29
C TYR A 452 -0.04 -4.99 -17.87
N LYS A 453 -0.28 -5.94 -18.79
CA LYS A 453 -1.57 -6.09 -19.52
C LYS A 453 -2.79 -6.15 -18.59
N LYS A 454 -2.71 -6.87 -17.45
CA LYS A 454 -3.82 -7.05 -16.49
C LYS A 454 -4.03 -5.83 -15.59
N GLN A 455 -2.95 -5.32 -15.00
CA GLN A 455 -2.99 -4.35 -13.88
C GLN A 455 -3.72 -3.03 -14.25
N PHE A 456 -3.72 -2.67 -15.53
CA PHE A 456 -4.29 -1.43 -16.05
C PHE A 456 -5.67 -1.06 -15.45
N THR A 457 -6.62 -2.00 -15.44
CA THR A 457 -8.02 -1.71 -15.02
C THR A 457 -8.16 -1.54 -13.50
N GLU A 458 -7.25 -2.12 -12.73
CA GLU A 458 -7.19 -2.02 -11.27
C GLU A 458 -6.43 -0.77 -10.81
N THR A 459 -5.45 -0.33 -11.59
CA THR A 459 -4.58 0.81 -11.28
C THR A 459 -5.21 2.15 -11.67
N LEU A 460 -6.10 2.23 -12.66
CA LEU A 460 -6.87 3.46 -12.96
C LEU A 460 -7.58 4.06 -11.72
N PRO A 461 -8.37 3.28 -10.95
CA PRO A 461 -8.94 3.73 -9.68
C PRO A 461 -7.91 4.20 -8.64
N LYS A 462 -6.71 3.60 -8.57
CA LYS A 462 -5.64 4.03 -7.65
C LYS A 462 -5.11 5.41 -8.06
N ILE A 463 -4.74 5.58 -9.34
CA ILE A 463 -4.23 6.84 -9.93
C ILE A 463 -5.22 8.01 -9.75
N ALA A 464 -6.52 7.74 -9.84
CA ALA A 464 -7.55 8.78 -9.69
C ALA A 464 -7.82 9.19 -8.23
N MET A 465 -7.24 8.49 -7.25
CA MET A 465 -7.32 8.78 -5.81
C MET A 465 -6.02 9.36 -5.24
N GLU A 466 -4.98 9.55 -6.07
CA GLU A 466 -3.71 10.16 -5.67
C GLU A 466 -3.93 11.53 -5.01
N GLY A 467 -3.42 11.68 -3.78
CA GLY A 467 -3.55 12.91 -3.00
C GLY A 467 -4.86 13.11 -2.23
N TYR A 468 -5.76 12.12 -2.17
CA TYR A 468 -6.99 12.24 -1.39
C TYR A 468 -6.75 11.83 0.07
N GLY A 469 -6.40 12.80 0.92
CA GLY A 469 -6.30 12.60 2.37
C GLY A 469 -7.64 12.25 3.06
N PRO A 470 -7.61 11.84 4.35
CA PRO A 470 -8.77 11.28 5.07
C PRO A 470 -10.06 12.10 5.01
N ASP A 471 -10.00 13.43 5.15
CA ASP A 471 -11.18 14.32 5.04
C ASP A 471 -11.96 14.10 3.74
N THR A 472 -11.23 13.91 2.63
CA THR A 472 -11.82 13.70 1.29
C THR A 472 -12.36 12.28 1.14
N LEU A 473 -11.68 11.26 1.72
CA LEU A 473 -12.19 9.88 1.72
C LEU A 473 -13.47 9.74 2.54
N ALA A 474 -13.56 10.41 3.69
CA ALA A 474 -14.75 10.47 4.52
C ALA A 474 -15.93 11.12 3.78
N TRP A 475 -15.69 12.27 3.15
CA TRP A 475 -16.71 12.93 2.33
C TRP A 475 -17.15 12.07 1.13
N LEU A 476 -16.23 11.36 0.45
CA LEU A 476 -16.60 10.45 -0.65
C LEU A 476 -17.42 9.23 -0.22
N ALA A 477 -17.30 8.77 1.03
CA ALA A 477 -18.15 7.70 1.54
C ALA A 477 -19.63 8.12 1.66
N ASP A 478 -19.90 9.39 1.95
CA ASP A 478 -21.24 9.99 1.99
C ASP A 478 -21.78 10.40 0.60
N HIS A 479 -20.91 10.37 -0.44
CA HIS A 479 -21.23 10.76 -1.83
C HIS A 479 -20.62 9.77 -2.85
N PRO A 480 -20.96 8.46 -2.76
CA PRO A 480 -20.35 7.40 -3.58
C PRO A 480 -20.65 7.52 -5.09
N GLU A 481 -21.57 8.40 -5.49
CA GLU A 481 -21.83 8.81 -6.87
C GLU A 481 -20.74 9.70 -7.48
N TRP A 482 -19.80 10.21 -6.68
CA TRP A 482 -18.66 11.04 -7.13
C TRP A 482 -17.29 10.42 -6.85
N ASP A 483 -17.25 9.25 -6.20
CA ASP A 483 -16.01 8.55 -5.86
C ASP A 483 -15.35 7.95 -7.12
N PRO A 484 -14.12 8.35 -7.48
CA PRO A 484 -13.40 7.83 -8.65
C PRO A 484 -13.38 6.30 -8.74
N ARG A 485 -13.30 5.59 -7.60
CA ARG A 485 -13.26 4.13 -7.52
C ARG A 485 -14.58 3.52 -7.99
N VAL A 486 -15.71 4.17 -7.69
CA VAL A 486 -17.04 3.77 -8.17
C VAL A 486 -17.24 4.19 -9.63
N ARG A 487 -16.74 5.37 -10.04
CA ARG A 487 -16.96 5.91 -11.39
C ARG A 487 -16.17 5.17 -12.46
N LEU A 488 -14.90 4.86 -12.21
CA LEU A 488 -14.01 4.15 -13.15
C LEU A 488 -14.28 2.63 -13.19
N ALA A 489 -14.86 2.06 -12.12
CA ALA A 489 -15.25 0.65 -12.08
C ALA A 489 -16.34 0.30 -13.11
N PRO A 490 -16.29 -0.92 -13.70
CA PRO A 490 -17.34 -1.42 -14.59
C PRO A 490 -18.74 -1.36 -13.94
N PRO A 491 -19.81 -0.99 -14.68
CA PRO A 491 -21.15 -0.77 -14.12
C PRO A 491 -21.67 -1.91 -13.22
N ALA A 492 -21.40 -3.17 -13.56
CA ALA A 492 -21.80 -4.34 -12.78
C ALA A 492 -21.09 -4.45 -11.41
N LEU A 493 -19.87 -3.94 -11.28
CA LEU A 493 -19.06 -4.00 -10.05
C LEU A 493 -19.29 -2.80 -9.12
N ARG A 494 -19.87 -1.69 -9.61
CA ARG A 494 -20.06 -0.45 -8.84
C ARG A 494 -20.74 -0.69 -7.49
N GLY A 495 -21.80 -1.50 -7.46
CA GLY A 495 -22.50 -1.84 -6.21
C GLY A 495 -21.68 -2.67 -5.21
N GLN A 496 -20.65 -3.39 -5.65
CA GLN A 496 -19.69 -4.07 -4.77
C GLN A 496 -18.67 -3.07 -4.22
N VAL A 497 -18.11 -2.20 -5.07
CA VAL A 497 -17.16 -1.16 -4.67
C VAL A 497 -17.81 -0.22 -3.64
N GLN A 498 -19.05 0.21 -3.86
CA GLN A 498 -19.82 1.02 -2.90
C GLN A 498 -19.99 0.34 -1.53
N ARG A 499 -20.28 -0.98 -1.49
CA ARG A 499 -20.37 -1.72 -0.22
C ARG A 499 -19.02 -1.82 0.50
N GLN A 500 -17.91 -1.93 -0.23
CA GLN A 500 -16.58 -1.94 0.37
C GLN A 500 -16.19 -0.56 0.91
N ILE A 501 -16.50 0.52 0.19
CA ILE A 501 -16.29 1.90 0.67
C ILE A 501 -17.12 2.14 1.94
N ALA A 502 -18.41 1.78 1.95
CA ALA A 502 -19.27 1.91 3.11
C ALA A 502 -18.79 1.07 4.32
N LYS A 503 -18.15 -0.08 4.09
CA LYS A 503 -17.49 -0.87 5.15
C LYS A 503 -16.27 -0.14 5.72
N ASN A 504 -15.39 0.38 4.86
CA ASN A 504 -14.18 1.09 5.27
C ASN A 504 -14.49 2.40 5.99
N ALA A 505 -15.55 3.10 5.58
CA ALA A 505 -16.00 4.37 6.18
C ALA A 505 -16.38 4.28 7.67
N LEU A 506 -16.67 3.08 8.17
CA LEU A 506 -16.94 2.82 9.59
C LEU A 506 -15.66 2.72 10.45
N LEU A 507 -14.49 2.69 9.82
CA LEU A 507 -13.18 2.67 10.49
C LEU A 507 -12.69 4.12 10.76
N PRO A 508 -11.78 4.32 11.73
CA PRO A 508 -11.11 5.60 11.91
C PRO A 508 -10.54 6.15 10.59
N TYR A 509 -10.62 7.47 10.41
CA TYR A 509 -10.12 8.15 9.20
C TYR A 509 -10.69 7.57 7.89
N ALA A 510 -11.93 7.09 7.92
CA ALA A 510 -12.65 6.43 6.82
C ALA A 510 -11.93 5.20 6.22
N GLY A 511 -11.08 4.53 7.01
CA GLY A 511 -10.29 3.40 6.55
C GLY A 511 -9.18 3.79 5.57
N HIS A 512 -8.61 5.00 5.72
CA HIS A 512 -7.38 5.40 5.03
C HIS A 512 -6.20 4.51 5.47
N PRO A 513 -5.44 3.87 4.55
CA PRO A 513 -4.46 2.83 4.86
C PRO A 513 -3.48 3.15 6.01
N LEU A 514 -2.90 4.36 6.05
CA LEU A 514 -2.03 4.86 7.14
C LEU A 514 -2.59 4.67 8.57
N PHE A 515 -3.92 4.62 8.73
CA PHE A 515 -4.60 4.45 10.02
C PHE A 515 -5.21 3.06 10.22
N SER A 516 -5.15 2.18 9.22
CA SER A 516 -5.56 0.77 9.30
C SER A 516 -4.40 -0.22 9.16
N ALA A 517 -3.18 0.26 8.92
CA ALA A 517 -1.95 -0.55 8.86
C ALA A 517 -1.67 -1.23 10.22
N ASP A 518 -2.00 -2.51 10.31
CA ASP A 518 -1.79 -3.33 11.51
C ASP A 518 -0.37 -3.90 11.49
N SER A 519 0.47 -3.44 12.42
CA SER A 519 1.88 -3.85 12.53
C SER A 519 2.09 -5.30 13.00
N SER A 520 1.02 -6.09 13.15
CA SER A 520 1.04 -7.54 13.37
C SER A 520 0.54 -8.36 12.17
N ILE A 521 0.01 -7.70 11.13
CA ILE A 521 -0.34 -8.28 9.83
C ILE A 521 0.79 -7.91 8.83
N LEU A 522 0.85 -8.57 7.67
CA LEU A 522 1.97 -8.44 6.73
C LEU A 522 1.53 -8.01 5.33
N GLY A 523 2.05 -6.86 4.88
CA GLY A 523 2.40 -6.63 3.48
C GLY A 523 1.25 -6.36 2.54
N ASP A 524 0.05 -6.07 3.06
CA ASP A 524 -1.10 -5.68 2.24
C ASP A 524 -1.20 -4.15 2.05
N GLN A 525 -0.39 -3.34 2.74
CA GLN A 525 -0.44 -1.87 2.69
C GLN A 525 0.94 -1.20 2.52
N GLU A 526 0.94 -0.07 1.81
CA GLU A 526 2.10 0.81 1.57
C GLU A 526 2.74 1.38 2.85
N TYR A 527 1.94 1.57 3.91
CA TYR A 527 2.37 2.25 5.14
C TYR A 527 2.93 1.30 6.22
N ASP A 528 3.07 0.00 5.90
CA ASP A 528 3.57 -1.00 6.84
C ASP A 528 5.02 -0.72 7.26
N GLY A 529 5.34 -0.97 8.52
CA GLY A 529 6.66 -0.68 9.10
C GLY A 529 6.83 0.75 9.63
N LEU A 530 6.05 1.74 9.19
CA LEU A 530 6.17 3.14 9.69
C LEU A 530 5.85 3.30 11.19
N ASN A 531 5.17 2.32 11.79
CA ASN A 531 4.72 2.31 13.17
C ASN A 531 5.49 1.34 14.09
N ARG A 532 6.50 0.62 13.59
CA ARG A 532 7.34 -0.33 14.34
C ARG A 532 8.84 -0.13 14.07
N PRO A 533 9.77 -0.71 14.87
CA PRO A 533 11.21 -0.52 14.67
C PRO A 533 11.76 -1.07 13.35
N SER A 534 11.33 -2.26 12.94
CA SER A 534 11.74 -2.92 11.69
C SER A 534 10.87 -2.48 10.51
N GLN A 535 11.48 -2.19 9.35
CA GLN A 535 10.72 -2.15 8.09
C GLN A 535 10.46 -3.60 7.74
N VAL A 536 9.21 -4.03 7.83
CA VAL A 536 8.82 -5.35 7.34
C VAL A 536 7.58 -5.14 6.47
N ASN A 537 7.77 -5.37 5.18
CA ASN A 537 6.75 -5.49 4.14
C ASN A 537 6.00 -4.21 3.78
N GLY A 538 6.57 -3.02 4.04
CA GLY A 538 6.06 -1.78 3.44
C GLY A 538 6.11 -1.87 1.92
N LEU A 539 4.95 -2.07 1.27
CA LEU A 539 4.84 -2.36 -0.16
C LEU A 539 5.29 -1.16 -1.00
N CYS A 540 6.46 -1.26 -1.64
CA CYS A 540 6.98 -0.22 -2.52
C CYS A 540 6.29 -0.27 -3.89
N MET A 541 5.62 0.82 -4.26
CA MET A 541 4.86 0.93 -5.51
C MET A 541 5.71 1.45 -6.68
N ALA A 542 7.03 1.62 -6.51
CA ALA A 542 7.95 2.01 -7.58
C ALA A 542 7.89 1.05 -8.78
N ALA A 543 7.85 -0.27 -8.52
CA ALA A 543 7.76 -1.30 -9.56
C ALA A 543 6.45 -1.22 -10.37
N ASP A 544 5.32 -0.95 -9.71
CA ASP A 544 4.00 -0.77 -10.34
C ASP A 544 3.99 0.49 -11.24
N GLY A 545 4.67 1.56 -10.81
CA GLY A 545 4.90 2.75 -11.63
C GLY A 545 5.77 2.46 -12.86
N LEU A 546 6.90 1.78 -12.66
CA LEU A 546 7.81 1.39 -13.73
C LEU A 546 7.16 0.43 -14.74
N ALA A 547 6.21 -0.42 -14.33
CA ALA A 547 5.47 -1.28 -15.23
C ALA A 547 4.66 -0.48 -16.28
N MET A 548 4.02 0.61 -15.85
CA MET A 548 3.31 1.53 -16.74
C MET A 548 4.26 2.24 -17.71
N GLU A 549 5.44 2.65 -17.25
CA GLU A 549 6.46 3.32 -18.08
C GLU A 549 7.06 2.36 -19.11
N VAL A 550 7.40 1.12 -18.72
CA VAL A 550 7.90 0.08 -19.63
C VAL A 550 6.86 -0.26 -20.69
N ALA A 551 5.59 -0.38 -20.32
CA ALA A 551 4.51 -0.66 -21.27
C ALA A 551 4.28 0.50 -22.26
N MET A 552 4.33 1.75 -21.78
CA MET A 552 4.24 2.94 -22.63
C MET A 552 5.45 3.08 -23.56
N ALA A 553 6.67 2.82 -23.07
CA ALA A 553 7.87 2.78 -23.89
C ALA A 553 7.81 1.66 -24.93
N ARG A 554 7.30 0.48 -24.57
CA ARG A 554 7.10 -0.65 -25.50
C ARG A 554 6.15 -0.28 -26.64
N MET A 555 5.02 0.37 -26.34
CA MET A 555 4.12 0.91 -27.35
C MET A 555 4.77 1.99 -28.22
N THR A 556 5.57 2.87 -27.61
CA THR A 556 6.33 3.91 -28.32
C THR A 556 7.29 3.28 -29.34
N PHE A 557 8.09 2.28 -28.92
CA PHE A 557 9.01 1.59 -29.82
C PHE A 557 8.27 0.70 -30.85
N ASP A 558 7.10 0.14 -30.54
CA ASP A 558 6.26 -0.58 -31.51
C ASP A 558 5.77 0.35 -32.63
N ILE A 559 5.26 1.54 -32.28
CA ILE A 559 4.77 2.56 -33.23
C ILE A 559 5.91 3.15 -34.06
N LEU A 560 7.06 3.43 -33.46
CA LEU A 560 8.23 3.98 -34.15
C LEU A 560 9.02 2.92 -34.96
N GLY A 561 8.57 1.66 -35.00
CA GLY A 561 9.23 0.58 -35.74
C GLY A 561 10.56 0.10 -35.13
N GLY A 562 10.80 0.39 -33.85
CA GLY A 562 12.05 0.12 -33.13
C GLY A 562 12.14 -1.25 -32.44
N LEU A 563 11.05 -2.04 -32.38
CA LEU A 563 11.05 -3.40 -31.80
C LEU A 563 11.11 -4.54 -32.83
N SER A 564 11.30 -4.25 -34.13
CA SER A 564 11.44 -5.31 -35.12
C SER A 564 12.79 -6.04 -34.95
N GLN A 565 12.74 -7.36 -34.74
CA GLN A 565 13.96 -8.19 -34.72
C GLN A 565 14.61 -8.26 -36.12
N ASP A 566 13.81 -8.04 -37.15
CA ASP A 566 14.28 -7.76 -38.51
C ASP A 566 14.72 -6.29 -38.64
N PRO A 567 15.85 -6.00 -39.33
CA PRO A 567 16.24 -4.64 -39.63
C PRO A 567 15.23 -4.00 -40.61
N PRO A 568 14.98 -2.68 -40.52
CA PRO A 568 14.12 -2.00 -41.47
C PRO A 568 14.62 -2.21 -42.90
N ALA A 569 13.71 -2.58 -43.80
CA ALA A 569 14.02 -2.88 -45.19
C ALA A 569 14.55 -1.62 -45.92
N ALA A 570 15.87 -1.44 -45.91
CA ALA A 570 16.51 -0.31 -46.54
C ALA A 570 16.19 -0.28 -48.05
N PRO A 571 15.88 0.88 -48.64
CA PRO A 571 15.78 0.99 -50.09
C PRO A 571 17.11 0.56 -50.72
N ALA A 572 17.04 -0.27 -51.76
CA ALA A 572 18.21 -0.95 -52.31
C ALA A 572 19.34 0.04 -52.63
N PRO A 573 20.55 -0.14 -52.05
CA PRO A 573 21.62 0.83 -52.20
C PRO A 573 22.11 0.89 -53.65
N ALA A 574 22.51 2.08 -54.09
CA ALA A 574 23.27 2.22 -55.33
C ALA A 574 24.57 1.39 -55.22
N ALA A 575 24.91 0.66 -56.28
CA ALA A 575 25.96 -0.35 -56.24
C ALA A 575 27.35 0.27 -56.02
N GLY A 576 27.90 0.10 -54.81
CA GLY A 576 29.30 0.44 -54.51
C GLY A 576 29.66 0.51 -53.03
N GLU A 577 28.79 1.08 -52.19
CA GLU A 577 29.16 1.47 -50.83
C GLU A 577 28.66 0.53 -49.74
N LYS A 578 29.59 -0.09 -49.00
CA LYS A 578 29.30 -0.70 -47.70
C LYS A 578 29.29 0.39 -46.64
N LYS A 579 28.11 0.77 -46.13
CA LYS A 579 28.02 1.45 -44.83
C LYS A 579 28.60 0.55 -43.74
N PRO A 580 29.26 1.09 -42.70
CA PRO A 580 29.49 0.36 -41.47
C PRO A 580 28.13 0.02 -40.85
N GLU A 581 27.93 -1.24 -40.46
CA GLU A 581 26.78 -1.61 -39.64
C GLU A 581 26.95 -0.95 -38.26
N ALA A 582 25.94 -0.20 -37.81
CA ALA A 582 25.88 0.22 -36.43
C ALA A 582 25.77 -1.03 -35.53
N PRO A 583 26.41 -1.06 -34.35
CA PRO A 583 26.26 -2.19 -33.43
C PRO A 583 24.77 -2.37 -33.10
N LYS A 584 24.25 -3.57 -33.33
CA LYS A 584 22.86 -3.89 -33.00
C LYS A 584 22.64 -3.70 -31.51
N GLU A 585 21.59 -2.98 -31.16
CA GLU A 585 21.21 -2.77 -29.77
C GLU A 585 20.85 -4.11 -29.11
N GLN A 586 21.37 -4.35 -27.91
CA GLN A 586 21.11 -5.57 -27.18
C GLN A 586 19.70 -5.50 -26.56
N MET A 587 18.91 -6.55 -26.75
CA MET A 587 17.53 -6.62 -26.27
C MET A 587 17.44 -7.47 -25.00
N LEU A 588 16.70 -6.98 -24.02
CA LEU A 588 16.41 -7.62 -22.74
C LEU A 588 14.87 -7.72 -22.60
N ASP A 589 14.35 -8.95 -22.62
CA ASP A 589 12.91 -9.30 -22.57
C ASP A 589 12.00 -8.56 -23.56
N GLY A 590 12.55 -8.21 -24.73
CA GLY A 590 11.83 -7.51 -25.79
C GLY A 590 11.89 -5.98 -25.72
N MET A 591 12.68 -5.42 -24.80
CA MET A 591 12.99 -4.00 -24.70
C MET A 591 14.50 -3.74 -24.91
N PRO A 592 14.92 -2.54 -25.34
CA PRO A 592 16.34 -2.19 -25.39
C PRO A 592 17.00 -2.28 -24.00
N GLU A 593 18.16 -2.93 -23.89
CA GLU A 593 18.92 -3.00 -22.62
C GLU A 593 19.39 -1.62 -22.17
N SER A 594 19.63 -0.70 -23.10
CA SER A 594 19.93 0.71 -22.85
C SER A 594 18.81 1.46 -22.10
N PHE A 595 17.58 0.94 -22.15
CA PHE A 595 16.40 1.46 -21.48
C PHE A 595 16.10 0.67 -20.20
N VAL A 596 15.87 -0.64 -20.30
CA VAL A 596 15.41 -1.45 -19.16
C VAL A 596 16.53 -1.85 -18.18
N GLY A 597 17.79 -1.88 -18.62
CA GLY A 597 18.95 -2.13 -17.75
C GLY A 597 19.15 -1.04 -16.70
N PRO A 598 19.23 0.25 -17.09
CA PRO A 598 19.25 1.36 -16.14
C PRO A 598 18.02 1.40 -15.22
N LEU A 599 16.81 1.11 -15.73
CA LEU A 599 15.60 1.06 -14.90
C LEU A 599 15.65 -0.07 -13.84
N MET A 600 16.27 -1.21 -14.17
CA MET A 600 16.53 -2.28 -13.21
C MET A 600 17.50 -1.83 -12.11
N ALA A 601 18.63 -1.20 -12.48
CA ALA A 601 19.59 -0.69 -11.52
C ALA A 601 19.01 0.45 -10.65
N HIS A 602 18.13 1.29 -11.21
CA HIS A 602 17.38 2.33 -10.53
C HIS A 602 16.48 1.74 -9.43
N LEU A 603 15.63 0.76 -9.78
CA LEU A 603 14.73 0.10 -8.83
C LEU A 603 15.51 -0.64 -7.72
N VAL A 604 16.60 -1.32 -8.07
CA VAL A 604 17.43 -2.01 -7.08
C VAL A 604 18.11 -1.00 -6.14
N ALA A 605 18.59 0.13 -6.65
CA ALA A 605 19.16 1.19 -5.82
C ALA A 605 18.11 1.82 -4.89
N HIS A 606 16.84 1.91 -5.31
CA HIS A 606 15.72 2.35 -4.48
C HIS A 606 15.51 1.42 -3.27
N GLU A 607 15.33 0.11 -3.51
CA GLU A 607 15.12 -0.86 -2.41
C GLU A 607 16.33 -0.94 -1.47
N VAL A 608 17.56 -0.86 -2.01
CA VAL A 608 18.77 -0.81 -1.16
C VAL A 608 18.76 0.42 -0.26
N GLY A 609 18.19 1.55 -0.69
CA GLY A 609 18.00 2.73 0.17
C GLY A 609 17.12 2.43 1.39
N HIS A 610 16.06 1.65 1.25
CA HIS A 610 15.26 1.15 2.39
C HIS A 610 16.09 0.24 3.31
N THR A 611 16.90 -0.66 2.75
CA THR A 611 17.81 -1.50 3.56
C THR A 611 18.89 -0.71 4.29
N LEU A 612 19.23 0.51 3.84
CA LEU A 612 20.12 1.44 4.55
C LEU A 612 19.39 2.30 5.60
N GLY A 613 18.07 2.17 5.70
CA GLY A 613 17.20 2.83 6.67
C GLY A 613 16.45 4.05 6.15
N LEU A 614 16.50 4.38 4.85
CA LEU A 614 15.91 5.59 4.27
C LEU A 614 14.42 5.39 3.90
N ARG A 615 13.64 6.45 4.07
CA ARG A 615 12.24 6.55 3.61
C ARG A 615 12.17 7.09 2.18
N HIS A 616 11.00 6.94 1.55
CA HIS A 616 10.70 7.60 0.28
C HIS A 616 10.90 9.13 0.35
N ASN A 617 11.32 9.75 -0.76
CA ASN A 617 11.46 11.18 -0.92
C ASN A 617 10.72 11.68 -2.19
N PHE A 618 9.39 11.73 -2.14
CA PHE A 618 8.47 12.13 -3.22
C PHE A 618 8.53 13.62 -3.64
N LYS A 619 9.60 14.32 -3.30
CA LYS A 619 9.87 15.73 -3.65
C LYS A 619 11.21 15.92 -4.33
N ALA A 620 11.98 14.85 -4.52
CA ALA A 620 13.31 14.93 -5.07
C ALA A 620 13.31 15.16 -6.60
N SER A 621 12.22 14.81 -7.28
CA SER A 621 11.95 15.14 -8.68
C SER A 621 12.05 16.66 -8.95
N SER A 622 11.74 17.50 -7.95
CA SER A 622 11.54 18.94 -8.13
C SER A 622 12.83 19.77 -8.28
N VAL A 623 13.99 19.13 -8.46
CA VAL A 623 15.30 19.79 -8.41
C VAL A 623 15.70 20.45 -9.73
N TYR A 624 15.58 19.72 -10.86
CA TYR A 624 16.00 20.19 -12.18
C TYR A 624 14.81 20.35 -13.14
N THR A 625 14.87 21.33 -14.04
CA THR A 625 13.83 21.49 -15.08
C THR A 625 13.96 20.42 -16.16
N LEU A 626 12.86 20.09 -16.84
CA LEU A 626 12.85 19.07 -17.90
C LEU A 626 13.79 19.42 -19.08
N ALA A 627 14.06 20.71 -19.30
CA ALA A 627 15.04 21.20 -20.25
C ALA A 627 16.50 20.97 -19.80
N GLN A 628 16.80 21.08 -18.50
CA GLN A 628 18.13 20.74 -17.96
C GLN A 628 18.37 19.23 -18.01
N ILE A 629 17.37 18.43 -17.60
CA ILE A 629 17.40 16.97 -17.64
C ILE A 629 17.73 16.44 -19.06
N ASN A 630 17.17 17.08 -20.09
CA ASN A 630 17.42 16.77 -21.50
C ASN A 630 18.48 17.69 -22.11
N SER A 631 19.67 17.71 -21.50
CA SER A 631 20.81 18.52 -21.97
C SER A 631 22.15 17.81 -21.79
N GLU A 632 23.15 18.27 -22.54
CA GLU A 632 24.56 17.88 -22.39
C GLU A 632 25.17 18.28 -21.03
N GLU A 633 24.51 19.06 -20.18
CA GLU A 633 25.00 19.37 -18.84
C GLU A 633 24.69 18.25 -17.83
N VAL A 634 23.52 17.61 -17.97
CA VAL A 634 23.02 16.58 -17.05
C VAL A 634 23.33 15.18 -17.56
N LYS A 635 23.09 14.90 -18.85
CA LYS A 635 23.16 13.55 -19.42
C LYS A 635 24.51 12.86 -19.13
N GLY A 636 24.46 11.72 -18.44
CA GLY A 636 25.62 10.92 -18.03
C GLY A 636 26.59 11.62 -17.08
N LYS A 637 26.20 12.74 -16.45
CA LYS A 637 27.07 13.66 -15.68
C LYS A 637 26.47 14.06 -14.33
N LYS A 638 25.15 14.14 -14.24
CA LYS A 638 24.38 14.46 -13.03
C LYS A 638 23.19 13.50 -12.93
N GLN A 639 22.69 13.28 -11.71
CA GLN A 639 21.45 12.55 -11.51
C GLN A 639 20.22 13.41 -11.85
N LEU A 640 19.08 12.77 -12.15
CA LEU A 640 17.88 13.46 -12.66
C LEU A 640 17.01 14.07 -11.54
N ALA A 641 17.16 13.58 -10.32
CA ALA A 641 16.44 13.98 -9.12
C ALA A 641 17.40 14.13 -7.94
N GLY A 642 16.93 14.74 -6.85
CA GLY A 642 17.68 14.87 -5.61
C GLY A 642 18.00 13.53 -4.93
N SER A 643 17.17 12.50 -5.13
CA SER A 643 17.17 11.24 -4.39
C SER A 643 16.73 10.11 -5.31
N VAL A 644 17.29 8.91 -5.10
CA VAL A 644 16.80 7.67 -5.72
C VAL A 644 15.51 7.17 -5.04
N MET A 645 15.19 7.65 -3.84
CA MET A 645 14.01 7.26 -3.04
C MET A 645 12.69 7.84 -3.55
N ASP A 646 12.64 8.35 -4.78
CA ASP A 646 11.48 9.00 -5.39
C ASP A 646 10.90 8.13 -6.51
N TYR A 647 9.57 8.13 -6.68
CA TYR A 647 8.90 7.38 -7.75
C TYR A 647 8.84 8.22 -9.03
N ILE A 648 10.00 8.64 -9.54
CA ILE A 648 10.05 9.54 -10.70
C ILE A 648 9.41 8.92 -11.96
N GLY A 649 8.67 9.73 -12.71
CA GLY A 649 8.24 9.37 -14.06
C GLY A 649 9.44 9.16 -15.00
N THR A 650 9.33 8.23 -15.94
CA THR A 650 10.44 7.94 -16.88
C THR A 650 10.58 9.07 -17.91
N ASN A 651 11.81 9.54 -18.12
CA ASN A 651 12.11 10.67 -19.01
C ASN A 651 12.08 10.26 -20.49
N VAL A 652 10.89 10.03 -21.05
CA VAL A 652 10.67 9.86 -22.51
C VAL A 652 10.09 11.14 -23.10
N ARG A 653 10.71 11.68 -24.16
CA ARG A 653 10.20 12.87 -24.87
C ARG A 653 10.25 12.66 -26.38
N LEU A 654 9.11 12.89 -27.06
CA LEU A 654 9.04 12.88 -28.53
C LEU A 654 9.87 14.03 -29.13
N ASP A 655 9.75 15.23 -28.55
CA ASP A 655 10.46 16.44 -28.99
C ASP A 655 11.70 16.71 -28.12
N SER A 656 12.57 15.72 -27.93
CA SER A 656 13.82 15.89 -27.15
C SER A 656 14.85 16.85 -27.79
N GLY A 657 14.53 17.43 -28.96
CA GLY A 657 15.49 18.20 -29.76
C GLY A 657 16.66 17.32 -30.19
N THR A 658 17.88 17.80 -30.02
CA THR A 658 19.09 17.03 -30.31
C THR A 658 19.56 16.13 -29.15
N VAL A 659 18.95 16.22 -27.96
CA VAL A 659 19.45 15.54 -26.75
C VAL A 659 18.29 14.95 -25.93
N GLN A 660 17.96 13.69 -26.19
CA GLN A 660 17.26 12.84 -25.21
C GLN A 660 18.21 12.62 -24.03
N GLY A 661 17.80 13.03 -22.82
CA GLY A 661 18.53 12.78 -21.57
C GLY A 661 18.49 11.31 -21.15
N ASP A 662 19.04 11.00 -19.98
CA ASP A 662 18.93 9.65 -19.40
C ASP A 662 17.46 9.37 -19.03
N TYR A 663 17.04 8.10 -19.06
CA TYR A 663 15.63 7.72 -18.84
C TYR A 663 15.21 7.75 -17.36
N CYS A 664 16.16 7.55 -16.45
CA CYS A 664 15.97 7.44 -15.01
C CYS A 664 17.25 7.83 -14.25
N MET A 665 17.25 7.70 -12.93
CA MET A 665 18.48 7.77 -12.14
C MET A 665 19.46 6.68 -12.61
N THR A 666 20.75 7.03 -12.64
CA THR A 666 21.87 6.12 -12.95
C THR A 666 22.76 5.84 -11.73
N GLY A 667 22.37 6.38 -10.57
CA GLY A 667 23.03 6.27 -9.28
C GLY A 667 22.31 7.13 -8.24
N VAL A 668 22.88 7.23 -7.03
CA VAL A 668 22.29 7.98 -5.90
C VAL A 668 22.41 9.50 -6.08
N GLY A 669 21.39 10.24 -5.64
CA GLY A 669 21.28 11.70 -5.80
C GLY A 669 21.87 12.52 -4.63
N PRO A 670 21.99 13.86 -4.79
CA PRO A 670 22.61 14.73 -3.78
C PRO A 670 21.95 14.70 -2.38
N TYR A 671 20.63 14.45 -2.29
CA TYR A 671 19.91 14.20 -1.04
C TYR A 671 20.37 12.90 -0.37
N ASP A 672 20.50 11.81 -1.13
CA ASP A 672 20.95 10.51 -0.61
C ASP A 672 22.36 10.63 -0.01
N MET A 673 23.24 11.33 -0.75
CA MET A 673 24.60 11.66 -0.33
C MET A 673 24.61 12.51 0.95
N TRP A 674 23.57 13.30 1.23
CA TRP A 674 23.42 14.11 2.46
C TRP A 674 22.75 13.34 3.61
N ALA A 675 21.81 12.45 3.31
CA ALA A 675 21.18 11.58 4.29
C ALA A 675 22.20 10.59 4.89
N ILE A 676 23.06 10.01 4.06
CA ILE A 676 24.20 9.19 4.51
C ILE A 676 25.25 10.05 5.25
N GLU A 677 25.53 11.28 4.81
CA GLU A 677 26.39 12.25 5.51
C GLU A 677 25.89 12.49 6.96
N TYR A 678 24.60 12.76 7.13
CA TYR A 678 23.95 12.90 8.44
C TYR A 678 23.94 11.59 9.25
N GLY A 679 23.60 10.47 8.63
CA GLY A 679 23.48 9.17 9.31
C GLY A 679 24.80 8.64 9.85
N TYR A 680 25.91 8.85 9.13
CA TYR A 680 27.21 8.23 9.43
C TYR A 680 28.31 9.21 9.92
N THR A 681 28.04 10.52 10.03
CA THR A 681 28.98 11.46 10.70
C THR A 681 28.88 11.37 12.22
N PHE A 682 29.77 10.62 12.87
CA PHE A 682 29.79 10.37 14.32
C PHE A 682 30.00 11.61 15.25
N GLY A 683 30.11 12.82 14.70
CA GLY A 683 30.24 14.08 15.45
C GLY A 683 28.94 14.90 15.56
N ASP A 684 29.09 16.22 15.71
CA ASP A 684 27.97 17.19 15.68
C ASP A 684 27.39 17.29 14.26
N THR A 685 26.08 17.04 14.14
CA THR A 685 25.35 17.09 12.87
C THR A 685 24.76 18.46 12.54
N LYS A 686 24.87 19.48 13.42
CA LYS A 686 24.35 20.84 13.13
C LYS A 686 24.87 21.44 11.82
N PRO A 687 26.17 21.34 11.45
CA PRO A 687 26.64 21.88 10.17
C PRO A 687 26.03 21.18 8.95
N ILE A 688 25.74 19.87 9.06
CA ILE A 688 25.10 19.07 8.02
C ILE A 688 23.62 19.47 7.92
N LEU A 689 22.91 19.53 9.05
CA LEU A 689 21.49 19.86 9.12
C LEU A 689 21.16 21.31 8.72
N ALA A 690 22.10 22.24 8.91
CA ALA A 690 21.98 23.63 8.47
C ALA A 690 21.86 23.78 6.94
N ARG A 691 22.11 22.71 6.17
CA ARG A 691 22.02 22.67 4.70
C ARG A 691 20.62 22.37 4.16
N VAL A 692 19.62 22.13 5.01
CA VAL A 692 18.23 21.75 4.60
C VAL A 692 17.57 22.68 3.57
N ALA A 693 17.99 23.95 3.52
CA ALA A 693 17.50 24.93 2.54
C ALA A 693 18.21 24.88 1.17
N GLU A 694 19.22 24.03 0.98
CA GLU A 694 19.83 23.77 -0.34
C GLU A 694 18.77 23.18 -1.29
N PRO A 695 18.59 23.69 -2.53
CA PRO A 695 17.53 23.24 -3.42
C PRO A 695 17.57 21.75 -3.78
N GLU A 696 18.75 21.13 -3.75
CA GLU A 696 18.96 19.72 -4.04
C GLU A 696 18.64 18.79 -2.85
N LEU A 697 18.33 19.35 -1.67
CA LEU A 697 18.11 18.63 -0.41
C LEU A 697 16.65 18.67 0.10
N VAL A 698 15.70 18.90 -0.80
CA VAL A 698 14.26 18.88 -0.49
C VAL A 698 13.77 17.51 -0.02
N PHE A 699 12.77 17.49 0.86
CA PHE A 699 12.24 16.26 1.47
C PHE A 699 10.73 16.27 1.75
N ALA A 700 9.99 15.41 1.06
CA ALA A 700 8.62 14.99 1.41
C ALA A 700 8.48 13.46 1.27
N THR A 701 7.65 12.82 2.08
CA THR A 701 7.64 11.35 2.27
C THR A 701 6.21 10.82 2.43
N ASP A 702 6.03 9.57 2.86
CA ASP A 702 4.76 8.81 2.80
C ASP A 702 3.54 9.61 3.31
N GLU A 703 3.63 10.23 4.50
CA GLU A 703 2.53 11.00 5.07
C GLU A 703 2.19 12.31 4.33
N ASP A 704 3.12 12.85 3.53
CA ASP A 704 2.93 14.09 2.79
C ASP A 704 2.14 13.87 1.48
N THR A 705 2.06 12.64 0.98
CA THR A 705 1.39 12.29 -0.29
C THR A 705 -0.12 12.61 -0.25
N GLY A 706 -0.79 12.40 0.88
CA GLY A 706 -2.18 12.83 1.10
C GLY A 706 -2.34 14.32 1.44
N GLY A 707 -1.24 15.08 1.46
CA GLY A 707 -1.16 16.46 1.97
C GLY A 707 -1.38 17.56 0.93
N PRO A 708 -1.13 18.83 1.31
CA PRO A 708 -1.38 20.00 0.46
C PRO A 708 -0.26 20.32 -0.54
N ASP A 709 0.93 19.71 -0.42
CA ASP A 709 2.07 20.02 -1.29
C ASP A 709 1.96 19.28 -2.63
N PRO A 710 1.83 19.98 -3.78
CA PRO A 710 1.74 19.30 -5.06
C PRO A 710 3.11 18.83 -5.59
N LEU A 711 4.21 19.09 -4.88
CA LEU A 711 5.55 18.53 -5.11
C LEU A 711 5.86 17.36 -4.15
N ALA A 712 4.85 16.70 -3.57
CA ALA A 712 5.01 15.51 -2.73
C ALA A 712 4.26 14.34 -3.38
N ARG A 713 4.68 13.89 -4.57
CA ARG A 713 3.86 13.07 -5.47
C ARG A 713 4.59 11.90 -6.11
N ARG A 714 3.90 10.77 -6.13
CA ARG A 714 4.28 9.57 -6.87
C ARG A 714 4.07 9.80 -8.37
N TYR A 715 5.04 9.39 -9.18
CA TYR A 715 4.97 9.43 -10.66
C TYR A 715 4.87 10.84 -11.27
N ASP A 716 5.26 11.88 -10.52
CA ASP A 716 5.57 13.20 -11.09
C ASP A 716 7.01 13.24 -11.62
N PHE A 717 7.39 14.34 -12.27
CA PHE A 717 8.78 14.54 -12.69
C PHE A 717 9.15 16.01 -12.94
N SER A 718 10.41 16.33 -12.64
CA SER A 718 11.07 17.63 -12.81
C SER A 718 10.55 18.77 -11.92
N LYS A 719 11.35 19.84 -11.82
CA LYS A 719 11.06 21.10 -11.11
C LYS A 719 9.75 21.80 -11.50
N ASN A 720 9.22 21.49 -12.68
CA ASN A 720 7.91 21.97 -13.11
C ASN A 720 7.11 20.80 -13.69
N PRO A 721 6.37 20.03 -12.87
CA PRO A 721 5.62 18.87 -13.34
C PRO A 721 4.55 19.20 -14.40
N LEU A 722 4.17 20.47 -14.60
CA LEU A 722 3.35 20.90 -15.73
C LEU A 722 4.07 20.75 -17.08
N ASP A 723 5.39 20.98 -17.16
CA ASP A 723 6.15 20.76 -18.39
C ASP A 723 6.19 19.26 -18.74
N PHE A 724 6.37 18.41 -17.71
CA PHE A 724 6.27 16.95 -17.84
C PHE A 724 4.86 16.53 -18.27
N ALA A 725 3.80 17.03 -17.62
CA ALA A 725 2.41 16.75 -17.97
C ALA A 725 2.09 17.12 -19.43
N ASN A 726 2.64 18.23 -19.93
CA ASN A 726 2.50 18.63 -21.33
C ASN A 726 3.20 17.65 -22.29
N GLU A 727 4.44 17.22 -22.02
CA GLU A 727 5.12 16.20 -22.82
C GLU A 727 4.39 14.85 -22.80
N GLN A 728 3.83 14.44 -21.65
CA GLN A 728 2.99 13.23 -21.57
C GLN A 728 1.71 13.38 -22.40
N MET A 729 1.08 14.56 -22.43
CA MET A 729 -0.07 14.80 -23.33
C MET A 729 0.30 14.85 -24.81
N LYS A 730 1.54 15.22 -25.18
CA LYS A 730 2.03 15.01 -26.57
C LYS A 730 2.13 13.53 -26.89
N LEU A 731 2.69 12.72 -26.00
CA LEU A 731 2.83 11.27 -26.16
C LEU A 731 1.45 10.60 -26.33
N VAL A 732 0.49 10.95 -25.47
CA VAL A 732 -0.93 10.56 -25.57
C VAL A 732 -1.50 10.84 -26.95
N ASN A 733 -1.32 12.07 -27.47
CA ASN A 733 -1.90 12.48 -28.74
C ASN A 733 -1.21 11.87 -29.96
N HIS A 734 0.12 11.69 -29.91
CA HIS A 734 0.88 10.99 -30.95
C HIS A 734 0.43 9.53 -31.08
N HIS A 735 0.43 8.78 -29.98
CA HIS A 735 0.10 7.35 -29.99
C HIS A 735 -1.35 7.12 -30.40
N ARG A 736 -2.28 7.95 -29.90
CA ARG A 736 -3.70 7.90 -30.29
C ARG A 736 -3.89 8.07 -31.80
N GLY A 737 -3.12 8.97 -32.41
CA GLY A 737 -3.12 9.18 -33.86
C GLY A 737 -2.53 8.03 -34.69
N LYS A 738 -1.79 7.11 -34.07
CA LYS A 738 -1.13 5.96 -34.72
C LYS A 738 -1.69 4.58 -34.37
N LEU A 739 -2.68 4.50 -33.48
CA LEU A 739 -3.33 3.24 -33.07
C LEU A 739 -3.73 2.35 -34.26
N LEU A 740 -4.45 2.92 -35.24
CA LEU A 740 -5.02 2.19 -36.38
C LEU A 740 -4.06 2.00 -37.57
N SER A 741 -2.86 2.60 -37.55
CA SER A 741 -1.94 2.60 -38.70
C SER A 741 -0.58 1.97 -38.42
N ASP A 742 -0.09 2.07 -37.18
CA ASP A 742 1.26 1.63 -36.80
C ASP A 742 1.23 0.63 -35.62
N PHE A 743 0.26 0.77 -34.70
CA PHE A 743 0.26 -0.02 -33.47
C PHE A 743 -0.35 -1.41 -33.63
N ILE A 744 -1.48 -1.55 -34.35
CA ILE A 744 -2.01 -2.84 -34.80
C ILE A 744 -1.33 -3.24 -36.12
N LYS A 745 -1.00 -4.53 -36.27
CA LYS A 745 -0.30 -5.11 -37.41
C LYS A 745 -1.14 -6.22 -38.05
N ASP A 746 -0.85 -6.57 -39.30
CA ASP A 746 -1.56 -7.64 -40.01
C ASP A 746 -1.45 -8.98 -39.24
N GLY A 747 -2.59 -9.49 -38.76
CA GLY A 747 -2.67 -10.72 -37.96
C GLY A 747 -2.79 -10.53 -36.45
N ASP A 748 -2.67 -9.29 -35.93
CA ASP A 748 -3.06 -8.97 -34.55
C ASP A 748 -4.58 -9.09 -34.35
N SER A 749 -5.01 -9.28 -33.10
CA SER A 749 -6.41 -9.12 -32.71
C SER A 749 -6.80 -7.64 -32.51
N TRP A 750 -8.10 -7.36 -32.64
CA TRP A 750 -8.66 -6.04 -32.34
C TRP A 750 -8.71 -5.73 -30.83
N ASP A 751 -8.46 -6.70 -29.94
CA ASP A 751 -8.25 -6.46 -28.50
C ASP A 751 -7.11 -5.44 -28.28
N ARG A 752 -6.07 -5.52 -29.12
CA ARG A 752 -4.88 -4.67 -29.10
C ARG A 752 -5.19 -3.18 -29.24
N ILE A 753 -6.19 -2.80 -30.05
CA ILE A 753 -6.62 -1.39 -30.18
C ILE A 753 -7.28 -0.90 -28.90
N ARG A 754 -8.17 -1.70 -28.32
CA ARG A 754 -8.81 -1.37 -27.04
C ARG A 754 -7.77 -1.24 -25.93
N TYR A 755 -6.88 -2.22 -25.80
CA TYR A 755 -5.78 -2.20 -24.82
C TYR A 755 -4.86 -0.98 -25.00
N GLY A 756 -4.42 -0.71 -26.23
CA GLY A 756 -3.54 0.44 -26.52
C GLY A 756 -4.19 1.79 -26.22
N TYR A 757 -5.47 1.97 -26.59
CA TYR A 757 -6.21 3.19 -26.26
C TYR A 757 -6.43 3.33 -24.75
N GLU A 758 -6.82 2.25 -24.07
CA GLU A 758 -6.98 2.28 -22.60
C GLU A 758 -5.64 2.63 -21.93
N MET A 759 -4.51 2.04 -22.32
CA MET A 759 -3.18 2.39 -21.79
C MET A 759 -2.83 3.88 -21.94
N ILE A 760 -3.09 4.47 -23.12
CA ILE A 760 -2.97 5.91 -23.36
C ILE A 760 -3.87 6.72 -22.41
N LEU A 761 -5.09 6.23 -22.14
CA LEU A 761 -6.07 6.87 -21.28
C LEU A 761 -5.64 6.90 -19.80
N SER A 762 -4.88 5.93 -19.30
CA SER A 762 -4.23 6.05 -17.98
C SER A 762 -3.17 7.13 -17.95
N LEU A 763 -2.36 7.28 -18.99
CA LEU A 763 -1.31 8.32 -19.02
C LEU A 763 -1.93 9.73 -19.00
N GLN A 764 -3.03 9.92 -19.73
CA GLN A 764 -3.87 11.12 -19.63
C GLN A 764 -4.44 11.29 -18.22
N THR A 765 -5.04 10.25 -17.64
CA THR A 765 -5.64 10.30 -16.29
C THR A 765 -4.61 10.62 -15.21
N ARG A 766 -3.41 10.02 -15.25
CA ARG A 766 -2.28 10.31 -14.34
C ARG A 766 -1.83 11.75 -14.44
N SER A 767 -1.66 12.25 -15.66
CA SER A 767 -1.29 13.65 -15.93
C SER A 767 -2.35 14.64 -15.41
N LEU A 768 -3.62 14.30 -15.55
CA LEU A 768 -4.74 15.08 -15.02
C LEU A 768 -4.80 15.06 -13.47
N SER A 769 -4.65 13.88 -12.84
CA SER A 769 -4.60 13.73 -11.38
C SER A 769 -3.48 14.60 -10.79
N MET A 770 -2.26 14.43 -11.31
CA MET A 770 -1.04 15.16 -10.92
C MET A 770 -1.20 16.68 -11.00
N MET A 771 -1.90 17.20 -12.02
CA MET A 771 -2.13 18.64 -12.16
C MET A 771 -3.32 19.17 -11.35
N SER A 772 -4.36 18.36 -11.12
CA SER A 772 -5.58 18.79 -10.42
C SER A 772 -5.36 19.27 -8.98
N ILE A 773 -4.37 18.69 -8.31
CA ILE A 773 -4.00 18.95 -6.91
C ILE A 773 -3.20 20.24 -6.66
N TRP A 774 -2.67 20.88 -7.71
CA TRP A 774 -2.00 22.18 -7.60
C TRP A 774 -2.99 23.30 -7.24
N VAL A 775 -4.26 23.14 -7.59
CA VAL A 775 -5.36 24.03 -7.20
C VAL A 775 -5.59 23.91 -5.69
N GLY A 776 -5.36 25.00 -4.95
CA GLY A 776 -5.34 24.96 -3.49
C GLY A 776 -4.09 24.31 -2.89
N GLY A 777 -3.04 24.12 -3.69
CA GLY A 777 -1.75 23.61 -3.22
C GLY A 777 -1.02 24.61 -2.31
N ALA A 778 -0.24 24.08 -1.38
CA ALA A 778 0.73 24.85 -0.59
C ALA A 778 1.93 23.96 -0.27
N HIS A 779 3.13 24.44 -0.59
CA HIS A 779 4.37 23.73 -0.33
C HIS A 779 4.64 23.60 1.17
N VAL A 780 5.07 22.41 1.58
CA VAL A 780 5.45 22.10 2.96
C VAL A 780 6.97 22.00 3.04
N ASN A 781 7.57 22.70 4.00
CA ASN A 781 9.01 22.73 4.21
C ASN A 781 9.33 22.31 5.65
N ARG A 782 10.34 21.44 5.83
CA ARG A 782 10.73 20.92 7.16
C ARG A 782 11.83 21.74 7.86
N ASP A 783 12.25 22.85 7.23
CA ASP A 783 13.19 23.86 7.71
C ASP A 783 12.82 24.37 9.12
N LYS A 784 13.81 24.54 10.00
CA LYS A 784 13.61 25.01 11.38
C LYS A 784 13.91 26.50 11.49
N LYS A 785 13.20 27.18 12.41
CA LYS A 785 13.40 28.62 12.65
C LYS A 785 14.84 28.90 13.11
N GLY A 786 15.62 29.51 12.25
CA GLY A 786 17.04 29.82 12.49
C GLY A 786 18.02 29.04 11.60
N ASP A 787 17.53 28.08 10.80
CA ASP A 787 18.34 27.47 9.74
C ASP A 787 18.75 28.52 8.68
N PRO A 788 19.99 28.50 8.16
CA PRO A 788 20.43 29.40 7.10
C PRO A 788 19.54 29.29 5.86
N ASN A 789 19.06 30.44 5.36
CA ASN A 789 18.11 30.53 4.23
C ASN A 789 16.79 29.75 4.43
N GLY A 790 16.44 29.36 5.66
CA GLY A 790 15.29 28.52 5.97
C GLY A 790 13.96 29.11 5.50
N ARG A 791 13.22 28.31 4.73
CA ARG A 791 11.90 28.62 4.16
C ARG A 791 10.81 28.71 5.25
N ARG A 792 9.63 29.19 4.89
CA ARG A 792 8.46 29.07 5.78
C ARG A 792 7.94 27.62 5.73
N PRO A 793 7.44 27.06 6.86
CA PRO A 793 6.91 25.70 6.87
C PRO A 793 5.72 25.44 5.95
N ILE A 794 5.00 26.51 5.56
CA ILE A 794 3.92 26.50 4.58
C ILE A 794 4.11 27.70 3.66
N GLU A 795 4.14 27.48 2.35
CA GLU A 795 4.27 28.50 1.31
C GLU A 795 3.20 28.24 0.22
N VAL A 796 2.27 29.18 0.02
CA VAL A 796 1.15 29.00 -0.95
C VAL A 796 1.71 28.90 -2.38
N VAL A 797 1.19 27.96 -3.17
CA VAL A 797 1.56 27.82 -4.60
C VAL A 797 1.19 29.10 -5.36
N PRO A 798 2.10 29.70 -6.16
CA PRO A 798 1.81 30.95 -6.87
C PRO A 798 0.54 30.88 -7.73
N ALA A 799 -0.25 31.96 -7.72
CA ALA A 799 -1.55 32.00 -8.38
C ALA A 799 -1.47 31.72 -9.89
N GLU A 800 -0.43 32.21 -10.57
CA GLU A 800 -0.12 31.89 -11.97
C GLU A 800 0.04 30.38 -12.19
N THR A 801 0.80 29.69 -11.33
CA THR A 801 1.02 28.24 -11.41
C THR A 801 -0.29 27.47 -11.16
N GLN A 802 -1.11 27.89 -10.19
CA GLN A 802 -2.42 27.28 -9.95
C GLN A 802 -3.36 27.45 -11.15
N ARG A 803 -3.38 28.64 -11.79
CA ARG A 803 -4.16 28.92 -13.00
C ARG A 803 -3.67 28.13 -14.21
N ALA A 804 -2.35 27.95 -14.35
CA ALA A 804 -1.76 27.17 -15.44
C ALA A 804 -2.12 25.67 -15.31
N ALA A 805 -2.00 25.10 -14.11
CA ALA A 805 -2.43 23.73 -13.82
C ALA A 805 -3.96 23.54 -13.99
N LEU A 806 -4.76 24.51 -13.54
CA LEU A 806 -6.22 24.52 -13.75
C LEU A 806 -6.55 24.53 -15.25
N ASN A 807 -5.94 25.41 -16.05
CA ASN A 807 -6.14 25.43 -17.50
C ASN A 807 -5.74 24.10 -18.14
N PHE A 808 -4.61 23.50 -17.74
CA PHE A 808 -4.18 22.19 -18.23
C PHE A 808 -5.25 21.12 -18.01
N VAL A 809 -5.80 20.99 -16.79
CA VAL A 809 -6.84 19.96 -16.54
C VAL A 809 -8.15 20.27 -17.26
N LEU A 810 -8.52 21.54 -17.40
CA LEU A 810 -9.73 21.93 -18.14
C LEU A 810 -9.62 21.61 -19.64
N GLN A 811 -8.50 21.89 -20.29
CA GLN A 811 -8.33 21.51 -21.71
C GLN A 811 -8.24 20.00 -21.89
N ASN A 812 -7.50 19.29 -21.03
CA ASN A 812 -7.20 17.87 -21.23
C ASN A 812 -8.23 16.88 -20.63
N ALA A 813 -9.21 17.35 -19.84
CA ALA A 813 -10.30 16.51 -19.32
C ALA A 813 -11.68 16.89 -19.87
N PHE A 814 -11.97 18.18 -20.06
CA PHE A 814 -13.35 18.63 -20.31
C PHE A 814 -13.68 18.83 -21.80
N ARG A 815 -12.67 18.93 -22.68
CA ARG A 815 -12.86 18.97 -24.14
C ARG A 815 -13.09 17.57 -24.71
N ASP A 816 -13.94 17.45 -25.73
CA ASP A 816 -14.20 16.16 -26.39
C ASP A 816 -12.99 15.73 -27.23
N GLU A 817 -12.33 16.72 -27.82
CA GLU A 817 -11.11 16.61 -28.63
C GLU A 817 -9.96 15.98 -27.82
N ALA A 818 -9.91 16.21 -26.51
CA ALA A 818 -8.88 15.67 -25.62
C ALA A 818 -8.91 14.13 -25.49
N PHE A 819 -9.99 13.48 -25.93
CA PHE A 819 -10.10 12.02 -26.00
C PHE A 819 -9.88 11.47 -27.42
N GLY A 820 -9.88 12.32 -28.45
CA GLY A 820 -9.61 11.95 -29.85
C GLY A 820 -10.42 10.77 -30.37
N LEU A 821 -11.67 10.60 -29.90
CA LEU A 821 -12.56 9.51 -30.28
C LEU A 821 -13.15 9.74 -31.67
N THR A 822 -13.00 8.75 -32.55
CA THR A 822 -13.64 8.74 -33.89
C THR A 822 -14.53 7.50 -34.05
N PRO A 823 -15.46 7.49 -35.03
CA PRO A 823 -16.25 6.31 -35.36
C PRO A 823 -15.37 5.10 -35.73
N GLU A 824 -14.32 5.31 -36.52
CA GLU A 824 -13.39 4.24 -36.94
C GLU A 824 -12.72 3.62 -35.71
N LEU A 825 -12.08 4.46 -34.88
CA LEU A 825 -11.38 4.04 -33.67
C LEU A 825 -12.31 3.33 -32.68
N THR A 826 -13.51 3.87 -32.44
CA THR A 826 -14.45 3.24 -31.49
C THR A 826 -15.05 1.93 -31.99
N THR A 827 -15.20 1.74 -33.30
CA THR A 827 -15.58 0.42 -33.86
C THR A 827 -14.44 -0.60 -33.89
N ALA A 828 -13.18 -0.14 -33.84
CA ALA A 828 -11.99 -0.99 -33.80
C ALA A 828 -11.59 -1.46 -32.37
N MET A 829 -12.25 -0.96 -31.32
CA MET A 829 -12.02 -1.35 -29.92
C MET A 829 -12.64 -2.72 -29.59
N GLY A 830 -12.10 -3.78 -30.18
CA GLY A 830 -12.53 -5.16 -29.92
C GLY A 830 -12.24 -5.64 -28.50
N LEU A 831 -12.78 -6.80 -28.14
CA LEU A 831 -12.47 -7.52 -26.91
C LEU A 831 -12.55 -9.03 -27.17
N ASP A 832 -11.41 -9.71 -27.03
CA ASP A 832 -11.36 -11.17 -27.03
C ASP A 832 -11.83 -11.73 -25.68
N LYS A 833 -12.45 -12.92 -25.72
CA LYS A 833 -13.15 -13.51 -24.57
C LYS A 833 -12.64 -14.91 -24.27
N TRP A 834 -11.62 -14.96 -23.42
CA TRP A 834 -11.00 -16.18 -22.92
C TRP A 834 -11.56 -16.57 -21.54
N TYR A 835 -11.23 -17.78 -21.08
CA TYR A 835 -11.57 -18.28 -19.75
C TYR A 835 -10.29 -18.50 -18.94
N ASP A 836 -9.63 -17.38 -18.66
CA ASP A 836 -8.39 -17.26 -17.91
C ASP A 836 -8.44 -16.01 -17.02
N ASN A 837 -7.33 -15.69 -16.35
CA ASN A 837 -7.23 -14.49 -15.51
C ASN A 837 -6.93 -13.20 -16.32
N GLU A 838 -7.14 -13.16 -17.64
CA GLU A 838 -6.94 -11.95 -18.48
C GLU A 838 -8.23 -11.25 -18.91
N GLY A 839 -9.39 -11.91 -18.84
CA GLY A 839 -10.67 -11.26 -19.14
C GLY A 839 -11.89 -12.03 -18.65
N SER A 840 -12.98 -11.32 -18.38
CA SER A 840 -14.26 -11.98 -18.13
C SER A 840 -14.95 -12.30 -19.46
N MET A 841 -15.28 -13.57 -19.70
CA MET A 841 -16.17 -13.96 -20.81
C MET A 841 -17.49 -13.16 -20.83
N SER A 842 -17.94 -12.71 -19.65
CA SER A 842 -19.16 -11.94 -19.43
C SER A 842 -19.00 -10.42 -19.57
N GLU A 843 -17.80 -9.91 -19.86
CA GLU A 843 -17.60 -8.48 -20.09
C GLU A 843 -18.29 -7.99 -21.37
N GLU A 844 -18.65 -6.72 -21.44
CA GLU A 844 -19.25 -6.12 -22.63
C GLU A 844 -18.18 -5.94 -23.74
N SER A 845 -18.49 -6.46 -24.94
CA SER A 845 -17.60 -6.40 -26.09
C SER A 845 -17.59 -5.01 -26.74
N THR A 846 -18.66 -4.23 -26.58
CA THR A 846 -18.71 -2.82 -26.98
C THR A 846 -18.05 -1.94 -25.92
N TRP A 847 -16.96 -1.23 -26.27
CA TRP A 847 -16.27 -0.38 -25.30
C TRP A 847 -17.21 0.74 -24.77
N PRO A 848 -17.42 0.86 -23.44
CA PRO A 848 -18.48 1.71 -22.89
C PRO A 848 -18.06 3.19 -22.81
N ILE A 849 -18.03 3.84 -23.99
CA ILE A 849 -17.53 5.21 -24.23
C ILE A 849 -17.99 6.19 -23.14
N HIS A 850 -19.30 6.35 -22.95
CA HIS A 850 -19.84 7.36 -22.05
C HIS A 850 -19.47 7.13 -20.58
N ASP A 851 -19.42 5.87 -20.13
CA ASP A 851 -19.00 5.54 -18.76
C ASP A 851 -17.50 5.79 -18.55
N ARG A 852 -16.65 5.40 -19.50
CA ARG A 852 -15.20 5.58 -19.41
C ARG A 852 -14.81 7.07 -19.41
N ILE A 853 -15.36 7.86 -20.34
CA ILE A 853 -15.06 9.30 -20.40
C ILE A 853 -15.67 10.07 -19.21
N MET A 854 -16.91 9.77 -18.82
CA MET A 854 -17.54 10.39 -17.65
C MET A 854 -16.82 9.99 -16.35
N GLY A 855 -16.22 8.80 -16.27
CA GLY A 855 -15.40 8.39 -15.13
C GLY A 855 -14.22 9.34 -14.87
N ILE A 856 -13.47 9.68 -15.92
CA ILE A 856 -12.33 10.61 -15.84
C ILE A 856 -12.82 12.04 -15.58
N GLN A 857 -13.84 12.49 -16.31
CA GLN A 857 -14.42 13.83 -16.14
C GLN A 857 -14.98 14.06 -14.73
N SER A 858 -15.67 13.07 -14.15
CA SER A 858 -16.17 13.14 -12.77
C SER A 858 -15.06 13.04 -11.73
N SER A 859 -13.98 12.30 -11.99
CA SER A 859 -12.81 12.23 -11.10
C SER A 859 -12.09 13.59 -11.00
N ILE A 860 -11.88 14.28 -12.13
CA ILE A 860 -11.29 15.64 -12.12
C ILE A 860 -12.25 16.68 -11.52
N MET A 861 -13.56 16.53 -11.74
CA MET A 861 -14.57 17.33 -11.03
C MET A 861 -14.53 17.09 -9.50
N THR A 862 -14.23 15.86 -9.06
CA THR A 862 -14.00 15.52 -7.65
C THR A 862 -12.74 16.19 -7.11
N SER A 863 -11.59 16.12 -7.79
CA SER A 863 -10.36 16.79 -7.33
C SER A 863 -10.52 18.31 -7.18
N LEU A 864 -11.28 18.95 -8.07
CA LEU A 864 -11.48 20.41 -8.10
C LEU A 864 -12.58 20.91 -7.16
N LEU A 865 -13.72 20.20 -7.05
CA LEU A 865 -14.91 20.69 -6.31
C LEU A 865 -15.16 20.01 -4.95
N ASN A 866 -14.33 19.06 -4.50
CA ASN A 866 -14.50 18.52 -3.16
C ASN A 866 -14.31 19.60 -2.07
N PRO A 867 -14.98 19.50 -0.90
CA PRO A 867 -14.88 20.50 0.16
C PRO A 867 -13.45 20.74 0.68
N THR A 868 -12.55 19.77 0.62
CA THR A 868 -11.14 19.94 1.04
C THR A 868 -10.39 20.87 0.08
N THR A 869 -10.54 20.71 -1.24
CA THR A 869 -9.95 21.61 -2.24
C THR A 869 -10.56 23.01 -2.17
N LEU A 870 -11.90 23.12 -2.10
CA LEU A 870 -12.58 24.42 -2.02
C LEU A 870 -12.29 25.17 -0.70
N ARG A 871 -12.10 24.43 0.41
CA ARG A 871 -11.55 24.99 1.66
C ARG A 871 -10.13 25.50 1.45
N ARG A 872 -9.20 24.67 0.94
CA ARG A 872 -7.79 25.06 0.70
C ARG A 872 -7.68 26.32 -0.19
N VAL A 873 -8.46 26.35 -1.28
CA VAL A 873 -9.12 27.53 -1.87
C VAL A 873 -9.00 28.83 -1.05
N TYR A 874 -10.07 29.01 -0.26
CA TYR A 874 -10.37 30.12 0.62
C TYR A 874 -9.36 30.30 1.77
N ASP A 875 -8.82 29.21 2.31
CA ASP A 875 -7.79 29.22 3.36
C ASP A 875 -6.47 29.84 2.85
N ASN A 876 -6.12 29.63 1.58
CA ASN A 876 -4.93 30.20 0.97
C ASN A 876 -5.09 31.71 0.68
N GLU A 877 -6.29 32.19 0.35
CA GLU A 877 -6.57 33.64 0.24
C GLU A 877 -6.22 34.40 1.54
N PHE A 878 -6.37 33.76 2.71
CA PHE A 878 -5.97 34.34 4.01
C PHE A 878 -4.49 34.17 4.36
N ARG A 879 -3.77 33.27 3.68
CA ARG A 879 -2.32 33.04 3.86
C ARG A 879 -1.48 33.94 2.95
N THR A 880 -2.03 34.33 1.81
CA THR A 880 -1.43 35.30 0.86
C THR A 880 -1.60 36.73 1.38
N PRO A 881 -0.59 37.62 1.27
CA PRO A 881 -0.76 39.05 1.55
C PRO A 881 -1.84 39.69 0.67
N ALA A 882 -2.62 40.62 1.20
CA ALA A 882 -3.77 41.23 0.50
C ALA A 882 -3.39 42.12 -0.71
N ASP A 883 -2.11 42.43 -0.87
CA ASP A 883 -1.50 43.13 -2.00
C ASP A 883 -0.81 42.18 -3.01
N ALA A 884 -0.77 40.88 -2.73
CA ALA A 884 -0.25 39.84 -3.62
C ALA A 884 -1.37 39.09 -4.35
N ASP A 885 -1.05 38.57 -5.54
CA ASP A 885 -1.99 37.80 -6.36
C ASP A 885 -2.26 36.40 -5.78
N SER A 886 -3.53 36.02 -5.73
CA SER A 886 -4.02 34.75 -5.19
C SER A 886 -5.12 34.21 -6.09
N LEU A 887 -5.13 32.90 -6.35
CA LEU A 887 -6.31 32.25 -6.94
C LEU A 887 -7.42 32.28 -5.90
N THR A 888 -8.57 32.87 -6.24
CA THR A 888 -9.70 33.01 -5.32
C THR A 888 -10.79 31.96 -5.55
N LEU A 889 -11.56 31.64 -4.52
CA LEU A 889 -12.68 30.70 -4.61
C LEU A 889 -13.77 31.14 -5.63
N PRO A 890 -14.16 32.43 -5.74
CA PRO A 890 -15.02 32.89 -6.82
C PRO A 890 -14.41 32.70 -8.21
N GLU A 891 -13.10 32.98 -8.38
CA GLU A 891 -12.39 32.82 -9.66
C GLU A 891 -12.35 31.36 -10.11
N LEU A 892 -12.04 30.44 -9.20
CA LEU A 892 -12.02 29.00 -9.46
C LEU A 892 -13.40 28.49 -9.93
N LEU A 893 -14.46 28.83 -9.19
CA LEU A 893 -15.83 28.40 -9.50
C LEU A 893 -16.34 29.00 -10.82
N GLN A 894 -16.00 30.26 -11.13
CA GLN A 894 -16.33 30.90 -12.41
C GLN A 894 -15.55 30.26 -13.58
N THR A 895 -14.26 29.99 -13.40
CA THR A 895 -13.39 29.40 -14.44
C THR A 895 -13.83 27.99 -14.82
N ILE A 896 -14.15 27.15 -13.83
CA ILE A 896 -14.73 25.81 -14.07
C ILE A 896 -16.07 25.93 -14.81
N THR A 897 -16.95 26.84 -14.37
CA THR A 897 -18.27 27.04 -15.00
C THR A 897 -18.15 27.53 -16.44
N ALA A 898 -17.24 28.45 -16.74
CA ALA A 898 -16.97 28.90 -18.10
C ALA A 898 -16.45 27.75 -19.00
N ALA A 899 -15.56 26.90 -18.48
CA ALA A 899 -15.03 25.76 -19.23
C ALA A 899 -16.05 24.62 -19.45
N VAL A 900 -17.03 24.45 -18.57
CA VAL A 900 -18.10 23.43 -18.66
C VAL A 900 -19.29 23.90 -19.53
N TRP A 901 -19.59 25.20 -19.54
CA TRP A 901 -20.73 25.78 -20.26
C TRP A 901 -20.35 26.66 -21.47
N SER A 902 -19.12 26.51 -22.00
CA SER A 902 -18.57 27.33 -23.08
C SER A 902 -19.42 27.40 -24.36
N GLU A 903 -20.23 26.37 -24.62
CA GLU A 903 -21.13 26.25 -25.77
C GLU A 903 -22.28 27.26 -25.72
N LEU A 904 -22.55 27.86 -24.54
CA LEU A 904 -23.53 28.94 -24.37
C LEU A 904 -22.92 30.33 -24.65
N ASP A 905 -21.58 30.43 -24.74
CA ASP A 905 -20.88 31.68 -25.06
C ASP A 905 -20.64 31.85 -26.57
N VAL A 906 -20.91 30.80 -27.36
CA VAL A 906 -20.77 30.78 -28.83
C VAL A 906 -22.12 31.09 -29.48
N LYS A 907 -22.15 31.97 -30.48
CA LYS A 907 -23.32 32.14 -31.34
C LYS A 907 -23.54 30.85 -32.14
N ALA A 908 -24.75 30.29 -32.12
CA ALA A 908 -25.08 29.07 -32.85
C ALA A 908 -24.94 29.28 -34.38
N GLU A 909 -23.76 28.93 -34.92
CA GLU A 909 -23.34 29.12 -36.31
C GLU A 909 -23.27 27.77 -37.03
N GLY A 910 -24.43 27.32 -37.51
CA GLY A 910 -24.56 26.09 -38.28
C GLY A 910 -25.98 25.53 -38.28
N GLN A 911 -26.15 24.38 -38.92
CA GLN A 911 -27.31 23.51 -38.74
C GLN A 911 -26.92 22.36 -37.81
N TYR A 912 -27.67 22.17 -36.73
CA TYR A 912 -27.46 21.11 -35.75
C TYR A 912 -28.56 20.05 -35.88
N THR A 913 -28.23 18.80 -35.55
CA THR A 913 -29.14 17.65 -35.68
C THR A 913 -28.90 16.66 -34.53
N ALA A 914 -29.80 15.69 -34.35
CA ALA A 914 -29.62 14.62 -33.36
C ALA A 914 -28.34 13.77 -33.57
N ARG A 915 -27.68 13.86 -34.74
CA ARG A 915 -26.39 13.20 -35.05
C ARG A 915 -25.19 14.17 -35.12
N LYS A 916 -25.43 15.48 -35.11
CA LYS A 916 -24.44 16.56 -34.99
C LYS A 916 -25.04 17.65 -34.08
N PRO A 917 -25.14 17.40 -32.76
CA PRO A 917 -25.81 18.31 -31.83
C PRO A 917 -24.99 19.56 -31.56
N LEU A 918 -25.62 20.60 -30.99
CA LEU A 918 -24.90 21.81 -30.55
C LEU A 918 -24.04 21.53 -29.32
N ILE A 919 -24.60 20.85 -28.30
CA ILE A 919 -23.85 20.36 -27.13
C ILE A 919 -23.76 18.84 -27.24
N THR A 920 -22.54 18.29 -27.23
CA THR A 920 -22.30 16.86 -27.47
C THR A 920 -22.82 15.96 -26.33
N SER A 921 -22.90 14.66 -26.57
CA SER A 921 -23.30 13.71 -25.51
C SER A 921 -22.34 13.67 -24.31
N LEU A 922 -21.05 13.91 -24.52
CA LEU A 922 -20.04 13.96 -23.45
C LEU A 922 -20.18 15.27 -22.67
N ARG A 923 -20.23 16.41 -23.38
CA ARG A 923 -20.41 17.74 -22.79
C ARG A 923 -21.71 17.90 -21.99
N ARG A 924 -22.83 17.34 -22.47
CA ARG A 924 -24.10 17.31 -21.70
C ARG A 924 -23.99 16.51 -20.41
N ASN A 925 -23.23 15.42 -20.39
CA ASN A 925 -23.00 14.64 -19.17
C ASN A 925 -22.12 15.43 -18.18
N LEU A 926 -21.02 16.04 -18.64
CA LEU A 926 -20.16 16.92 -17.84
C LEU A 926 -20.93 18.12 -17.25
N GLN A 927 -21.80 18.76 -18.04
CA GLN A 927 -22.66 19.86 -17.57
C GLN A 927 -23.65 19.40 -16.49
N ARG A 928 -24.19 18.19 -16.60
CA ARG A 928 -25.05 17.61 -15.56
C ARG A 928 -24.25 17.27 -14.30
N GLU A 929 -23.06 16.71 -14.42
CA GLU A 929 -22.15 16.39 -13.31
C GLU A 929 -21.78 17.66 -12.51
N GLN A 930 -21.40 18.75 -13.19
CA GLN A 930 -21.11 20.02 -12.52
C GLN A 930 -22.36 20.61 -11.85
N LEU A 931 -23.50 20.57 -12.53
CA LEU A 931 -24.79 21.03 -12.01
C LEU A 931 -25.19 20.31 -10.72
N GLU A 932 -25.07 18.98 -10.68
CA GLU A 932 -25.46 18.18 -9.53
C GLU A 932 -24.59 18.49 -8.29
N ARG A 933 -23.29 18.69 -8.49
CA ARG A 933 -22.35 19.08 -7.43
C ARG A 933 -22.57 20.52 -6.96
N LEU A 934 -22.80 21.46 -7.89
CA LEU A 934 -23.13 22.85 -7.53
C LEU A 934 -24.45 22.93 -6.73
N ILE A 935 -25.44 22.09 -7.04
CA ILE A 935 -26.66 21.96 -6.24
C ILE A 935 -26.32 21.45 -4.84
N ASP A 936 -25.63 20.32 -4.70
CA ASP A 936 -25.33 19.77 -3.36
C ASP A 936 -24.49 20.71 -2.48
N LEU A 937 -23.52 21.41 -3.07
CA LEU A 937 -22.72 22.43 -2.37
C LEU A 937 -23.58 23.58 -1.78
N THR A 938 -24.78 23.83 -2.30
CA THR A 938 -25.72 24.78 -1.67
C THR A 938 -26.41 24.21 -0.43
N LEU A 939 -26.66 22.89 -0.38
CA LEU A 939 -27.57 22.28 0.59
C LEU A 939 -27.07 22.37 2.05
N PRO A 940 -27.96 22.69 3.02
CA PRO A 940 -27.61 22.74 4.43
C PRO A 940 -26.97 21.45 4.95
N GLY A 941 -25.79 21.57 5.57
CA GLY A 941 -25.07 20.48 6.21
C GLY A 941 -24.12 19.67 5.31
N ARG A 942 -24.19 19.80 3.98
CA ARG A 942 -23.30 19.10 3.04
C ARG A 942 -21.87 19.64 3.05
N SER A 943 -21.71 20.96 3.20
CA SER A 943 -20.40 21.59 3.48
C SER A 943 -20.29 21.97 4.95
N GLN A 944 -19.26 21.46 5.64
CA GLN A 944 -19.06 21.69 7.08
C GLN A 944 -18.12 22.87 7.37
N GLY A 945 -18.29 23.48 8.54
CA GLY A 945 -17.43 24.57 9.03
C GLY A 945 -17.69 25.94 8.39
N PRO A 946 -16.90 26.97 8.76
CA PRO A 946 -17.12 28.35 8.32
C PRO A 946 -17.01 28.55 6.80
N ALA A 947 -16.02 27.92 6.15
CA ALA A 947 -15.80 28.02 4.71
C ALA A 947 -17.00 27.48 3.89
N GLY A 948 -17.70 26.46 4.39
CA GLY A 948 -18.86 25.86 3.72
C GLY A 948 -19.97 26.87 3.40
N LYS A 949 -20.19 27.87 4.26
CA LYS A 949 -21.19 28.93 4.03
C LYS A 949 -20.83 29.83 2.84
N VAL A 950 -19.54 30.11 2.65
CA VAL A 950 -19.03 30.90 1.51
C VAL A 950 -19.11 30.06 0.23
N ILE A 951 -18.71 28.79 0.30
CA ILE A 951 -18.81 27.82 -0.81
C ILE A 951 -20.27 27.68 -1.28
N SER A 952 -21.22 27.47 -0.37
CA SER A 952 -22.67 27.40 -0.66
C SER A 952 -23.18 28.68 -1.33
N SER A 953 -22.83 29.85 -0.78
CA SER A 953 -23.23 31.15 -1.33
C SER A 953 -22.72 31.35 -2.77
N LEU A 954 -21.46 30.99 -3.04
CA LEU A 954 -20.84 31.11 -4.36
C LEU A 954 -21.34 30.05 -5.35
N ALA A 955 -21.65 28.83 -4.88
CA ALA A 955 -22.28 27.80 -5.69
C ALA A 955 -23.69 28.24 -6.13
N GLY A 956 -24.48 28.81 -5.22
CA GLY A 956 -25.78 29.43 -5.51
C GLY A 956 -25.69 30.58 -6.51
N GLN A 957 -24.59 31.35 -6.48
CA GLN A 957 -24.31 32.38 -7.49
C GLN A 957 -23.98 31.76 -8.87
N GLN A 958 -23.15 30.70 -8.93
CA GLN A 958 -22.87 30.01 -10.20
C GLN A 958 -24.14 29.41 -10.82
N LEU A 959 -24.99 28.78 -10.01
CA LEU A 959 -26.28 28.24 -10.45
C LEU A 959 -27.15 29.32 -11.11
N ARG A 960 -27.26 30.51 -10.50
CA ARG A 960 -28.01 31.65 -11.07
C ARG A 960 -27.37 32.16 -12.37
N ALA A 961 -26.04 32.21 -12.46
CA ALA A 961 -25.33 32.58 -13.68
C ALA A 961 -25.52 31.56 -14.82
N ILE A 962 -25.56 30.26 -14.52
CA ILE A 962 -25.85 29.19 -15.48
C ILE A 962 -27.27 29.34 -16.03
N VAL A 963 -28.29 29.60 -15.18
CA VAL A 963 -29.66 29.88 -15.65
C VAL A 963 -29.68 31.05 -16.62
N GLN A 964 -29.02 32.17 -16.29
CA GLN A 964 -28.96 33.35 -17.16
C GLN A 964 -28.29 33.05 -18.51
N LYS A 965 -27.20 32.26 -18.54
CA LYS A 965 -26.59 31.80 -19.80
C LYS A 965 -27.54 30.90 -20.61
N ILE A 966 -28.23 29.96 -19.96
CA ILE A 966 -29.18 29.05 -20.62
C ILE A 966 -30.33 29.85 -21.26
N GLU A 967 -30.90 30.80 -20.53
CA GLU A 967 -32.01 31.63 -21.02
C GLU A 967 -31.57 32.55 -22.16
N ALA A 968 -30.38 33.14 -22.09
CA ALA A 968 -29.81 33.93 -23.18
C ALA A 968 -29.55 33.08 -24.44
N ALA A 969 -28.98 31.88 -24.30
CA ALA A 969 -28.74 30.97 -25.42
C ALA A 969 -30.07 30.49 -26.05
N GLN A 970 -31.07 30.15 -25.24
CA GLN A 970 -32.42 29.80 -25.71
C GLN A 970 -33.08 30.96 -26.46
N GLN A 971 -32.98 32.20 -25.96
CA GLN A 971 -33.51 33.38 -26.67
C GLN A 971 -32.79 33.67 -27.99
N ALA A 972 -31.48 33.41 -28.08
CA ALA A 972 -30.66 33.72 -29.25
C ALA A 972 -30.69 32.65 -30.36
N ALA A 973 -31.07 31.40 -30.06
CA ALA A 973 -30.88 30.26 -30.96
C ALA A 973 -31.90 29.10 -30.83
N ALA A 974 -33.09 29.32 -30.26
CA ALA A 974 -34.10 28.25 -30.07
C ALA A 974 -34.42 27.42 -31.33
N ASP A 975 -34.44 28.06 -32.52
CA ASP A 975 -34.71 27.44 -33.82
C ASP A 975 -33.57 26.52 -34.32
N LYS A 976 -32.37 26.67 -33.75
CA LYS A 976 -31.15 25.95 -34.13
C LYS A 976 -30.78 24.81 -33.17
N HIS A 977 -31.41 24.74 -32.00
CA HIS A 977 -31.12 23.70 -31.02
C HIS A 977 -31.64 22.34 -31.50
N ASP A 978 -30.75 21.33 -31.54
CA ASP A 978 -31.18 19.95 -31.76
C ASP A 978 -32.00 19.43 -30.57
N PRO A 979 -32.83 18.38 -30.74
CA PRO A 979 -33.72 17.90 -29.68
C PRO A 979 -33.03 17.50 -28.37
N TYR A 980 -31.79 17.00 -28.42
CA TYR A 980 -31.06 16.65 -27.19
C TYR A 980 -30.50 17.88 -26.49
N THR A 981 -29.99 18.87 -27.22
CA THR A 981 -29.56 20.15 -26.63
C THR A 981 -30.75 20.89 -26.03
N ALA A 982 -31.88 21.00 -26.75
CA ALA A 982 -33.07 21.66 -26.26
C ALA A 982 -33.60 21.03 -24.96
N ALA A 983 -33.77 19.70 -24.93
CA ALA A 983 -34.24 18.98 -23.75
C ALA A 983 -33.25 19.06 -22.56
N HIS A 984 -31.94 19.01 -22.81
CA HIS A 984 -30.91 19.14 -21.78
C HIS A 984 -30.89 20.53 -21.15
N LEU A 985 -30.93 21.60 -21.97
CA LEU A 985 -30.94 22.97 -21.47
C LEU A 985 -32.21 23.28 -20.66
N GLN A 986 -33.38 22.79 -21.10
CA GLN A 986 -34.60 22.88 -20.32
C GLN A 986 -34.50 22.10 -19.00
N GLN A 987 -34.04 20.83 -19.02
CA GLN A 987 -33.87 20.01 -17.82
C GLN A 987 -32.91 20.68 -16.82
N ALA A 988 -31.79 21.22 -17.30
CA ALA A 988 -30.80 21.91 -16.48
C ALA A 988 -31.42 23.13 -15.79
N ARG A 989 -32.03 24.05 -16.56
CA ARG A 989 -32.68 25.25 -16.01
C ARG A 989 -33.75 24.88 -14.97
N ASP A 990 -34.68 24.00 -15.34
CA ASP A 990 -35.81 23.63 -14.47
C ASP A 990 -35.37 22.89 -13.20
N ARG A 991 -34.20 22.23 -13.21
CA ARG A 991 -33.57 21.62 -12.02
C ARG A 991 -32.86 22.67 -11.15
N ILE A 992 -32.17 23.65 -11.75
CA ILE A 992 -31.53 24.74 -11.02
C ILE A 992 -32.58 25.56 -10.27
N THR A 993 -33.65 25.99 -10.95
CA THR A 993 -34.73 26.79 -10.34
C THR A 993 -35.30 26.07 -9.12
N LYS A 994 -35.68 24.79 -9.27
CA LYS A 994 -36.22 23.97 -8.15
C LYS A 994 -35.24 23.81 -6.99
N ALA A 995 -33.93 23.73 -7.24
CA ALA A 995 -32.93 23.64 -6.17
C ALA A 995 -32.78 24.97 -5.41
N LEU A 996 -32.69 26.10 -6.14
CA LEU A 996 -32.58 27.43 -5.55
C LEU A 996 -33.86 27.85 -4.79
N ASP A 997 -35.03 27.39 -5.24
CA ASP A 997 -36.30 27.59 -4.54
C ASP A 997 -36.40 26.69 -3.29
N ALA A 998 -35.87 25.46 -3.35
CA ALA A 998 -35.90 24.52 -2.22
C ALA A 998 -34.97 24.92 -1.06
N ASP A 999 -33.77 25.47 -1.35
CA ASP A 999 -32.89 26.04 -0.33
C ASP A 999 -33.60 27.18 0.45
N TYR A 1000 -34.33 28.04 -0.26
CA TYR A 1000 -35.14 29.11 0.35
C TYR A 1000 -36.23 28.59 1.30
N ILE A 1001 -36.73 27.36 1.08
CA ILE A 1001 -37.76 26.69 1.89
C ILE A 1001 -37.15 25.92 3.09
N LEU A 1002 -35.88 25.51 3.01
CA LEU A 1002 -35.16 24.88 4.13
C LEU A 1002 -34.45 25.89 5.05
N ASN A 1003 -34.25 27.13 4.58
CA ASN A 1003 -33.57 28.21 5.30
C ASN A 1003 -34.48 29.32 5.95
N PRO A 1004 -35.80 29.16 6.20
CA PRO A 1004 -36.67 30.23 6.73
C PRO A 1004 -36.54 30.42 8.25
N GLY A 1005 -35.34 30.79 8.70
CA GLY A 1005 -35.06 31.25 10.06
C GLY A 1005 -34.63 30.16 11.03
N SER A 1006 -33.47 30.36 11.65
CA SER A 1006 -32.91 29.50 12.70
C SER A 1006 -33.59 29.68 14.06
N GLY A 1007 -34.91 29.44 14.11
CA GLY A 1007 -35.65 29.24 15.36
C GLY A 1007 -35.22 27.93 16.01
N GLY A 1008 -34.65 27.99 17.22
CA GLY A 1008 -34.01 26.84 17.85
C GLY A 1008 -34.98 25.71 18.20
N GLY A 1009 -34.76 24.51 17.65
CA GLY A 1009 -35.49 23.29 17.99
C GLY A 1009 -34.67 22.04 17.66
N SER A 1010 -34.15 21.38 18.70
CA SER A 1010 -33.43 20.11 18.55
C SER A 1010 -34.43 18.96 18.32
N GLY A 1011 -34.69 18.59 17.07
CA GLY A 1011 -35.58 17.49 16.72
C GLY A 1011 -35.02 16.63 15.59
N ARG A 1012 -34.95 15.31 15.80
CA ARG A 1012 -34.89 14.35 14.70
C ARG A 1012 -36.30 14.23 14.13
N GLU A 1013 -36.54 14.73 12.92
CA GLU A 1013 -37.77 14.43 12.19
C GLU A 1013 -37.45 13.70 10.88
N SER A 1014 -38.18 12.60 10.66
CA SER A 1014 -38.01 11.74 9.48
C SER A 1014 -39.00 12.17 8.41
N PHE A 1015 -38.52 12.53 7.23
CA PHE A 1015 -39.38 12.86 6.10
C PHE A 1015 -40.14 11.62 5.61
N LEU A 1016 -41.48 11.70 5.64
CA LEU A 1016 -42.40 10.76 5.01
C LEU A 1016 -43.11 11.45 3.85
N PHE A 1017 -42.90 10.96 2.63
CA PHE A 1017 -43.54 11.48 1.43
C PHE A 1017 -44.98 10.96 1.29
N GLY A 1018 -45.85 11.84 0.77
CA GLY A 1018 -47.06 11.44 0.07
C GLY A 1018 -48.37 11.85 0.74
N ARG A 1019 -49.08 12.79 0.11
CA ARG A 1019 -50.54 12.68 -0.01
C ARG A 1019 -51.06 13.34 -1.29
N GLU A 1020 -52.18 12.80 -1.78
CA GLU A 1020 -52.73 13.10 -3.10
C GLU A 1020 -53.43 14.45 -3.19
N THR A 1021 -53.50 14.98 -4.42
CA THR A 1021 -54.38 16.08 -4.79
C THR A 1021 -55.82 15.59 -4.93
N GLU A 1022 -56.73 16.01 -4.05
CA GLU A 1022 -58.17 15.88 -4.33
C GLU A 1022 -58.64 17.01 -5.27
N VAL A 1023 -59.49 16.65 -6.23
CA VAL A 1023 -60.06 17.54 -7.25
C VAL A 1023 -61.36 18.14 -6.73
N SER A 1024 -61.62 19.42 -7.04
CA SER A 1024 -62.92 20.06 -6.80
C SER A 1024 -63.37 20.97 -7.95
N GLU A 1025 -64.36 20.49 -8.69
CA GLU A 1025 -65.36 21.28 -9.44
C GLU A 1025 -66.75 20.66 -9.14
N PRO A 1026 -67.87 21.40 -9.32
CA PRO A 1026 -67.97 22.82 -9.69
C PRO A 1026 -68.31 23.75 -8.50
#